data_AF-A0A8H3AI74-F1
#
_entry.id   AF-A0A8H3AI74-F1
#
_cell.length_a   1.000
_cell.length_b   1.000
_cell.length_c   1.000
_cell.angle_alpha   90.00
_cell.angle_beta   90.00
_cell.angle_gamma   90.00
#
_symmetry.space_group_name_H-M   'P 1'
#
loop_
_entity.id
_entity.type
_entity.pdbx_description
1 polymer ?
#
loop_
_entity_poly.entity_id
_entity_poly.type
_entity_poly.pdbx_seq_one_letter_code
_entity_poly.pdbx_strand_id
1 'polypeptide(L)'
;MIIDDRTDRSSRRSQRQSSTNSPTSRSFSLESALHSSEGLIQTMPNQAPLPAYSRCTQSGESVLEQGAPYMAAQFGKDAPGSKGSSIRSLKLDAEAAFQDDGRLQISFGHRLSKKLPENYAEPVHEVGIDEVGFQNAPPMSVNIMIVGSRGDVQPYLALGQKLQSYGHTVRLSTHETFRKLVKDAGLRFFNIGGDPHELMSYMVRNPGLIPGFDSIIQGDIGKKQAMVAEMLDRCYLSCYEADEGSPDERGFVADAIISNPPTFAHIHCAEAFGIPLLLSFTMPWCATASFPHPLVNISQSGSHEPNAVNYYSYTLVDMLTWQGLGHTINKFRSKKLGLDYLTTASAVTMIERCGIPWTYCLSPALVPKPKDWLSHIDVTGFYFLDLAKDYDPPADLVEFIGSGELPIYVGFGSIVLKNPQEMTRAVLEGIALAGVRAIVSPGWGGLDEAMIKAAGPHVFALGNAPHDWLFQFVSAVCHHGGAGTTAIGLKCGKPTIIVPFFGDQPWWAAQLSQRGAGPPPLDSKNLTSSSFAAAIRIALSPQTISAAQKIGEMINQEDGTKNGVDSFHRHLPLLNMRCDLDPKRVAVWYSPTHKLRLSAFAAQVLADRGEIDVSKLKLHRSREYNPHALPTDPVTGTALPMLRVVNNFTHGFVKIASSRPDKGILQMVTATTGGKHLSDKDKAG
;
A
#
# COMPACT_ATOMS: atom_id res chain seq x y z
N MET A 1 2.65 -29.74 53.11
CA MET A 1 1.63 -29.19 54.01
C MET A 1 0.73 -28.34 53.12
N ILE A 2 -0.51 -28.70 52.76
CA ILE A 2 -1.61 -29.36 53.52
C ILE A 2 -1.86 -28.62 54.85
N ILE A 3 -3.06 -28.22 55.27
CA ILE A 3 -4.45 -28.65 55.00
C ILE A 3 -5.30 -27.35 54.85
N ASP A 4 -6.15 -27.16 53.81
CA ASP A 4 -7.61 -27.42 53.76
C ASP A 4 -8.41 -27.07 55.03
N ASP A 5 -9.60 -26.48 54.89
CA ASP A 5 -10.82 -26.97 55.55
C ASP A 5 -12.09 -26.38 54.91
N ARG A 6 -13.23 -27.02 55.18
CA ARG A 6 -14.53 -26.82 54.54
C ARG A 6 -15.66 -26.70 55.60
N THR A 7 -16.89 -26.60 55.09
CA THR A 7 -18.15 -26.96 55.79
C THR A 7 -18.67 -25.95 56.85
N ASP A 8 -19.97 -25.93 57.24
CA ASP A 8 -21.12 -26.64 56.64
C ASP A 8 -22.45 -25.84 56.61
N ARG A 9 -23.44 -26.47 55.97
CA ARG A 9 -24.82 -26.10 55.68
C ARG A 9 -25.76 -25.87 56.88
N SER A 10 -26.85 -25.16 56.57
CA SER A 10 -28.23 -25.34 57.11
C SER A 10 -28.49 -24.77 58.53
N SER A 11 -29.70 -24.37 58.96
CA SER A 11 -31.07 -24.41 58.40
C SER A 11 -31.94 -23.24 58.99
N ARG A 12 -33.29 -23.09 58.95
CA ARG A 12 -34.45 -23.98 58.66
C ARG A 12 -35.75 -23.19 58.32
N ARG A 13 -36.84 -23.95 58.16
CA ARG A 13 -38.31 -23.68 58.14
C ARG A 13 -38.87 -22.58 59.10
N SER A 14 -40.09 -22.02 58.94
CA SER A 14 -41.27 -22.39 58.09
C SER A 14 -42.37 -21.31 57.92
N GLN A 15 -43.09 -21.39 56.78
CA GLN A 15 -44.55 -21.21 56.56
C GLN A 15 -45.34 -19.98 57.07
N ARG A 16 -46.05 -19.35 56.11
CA ARG A 16 -47.55 -19.36 56.08
C ARG A 16 -48.05 -19.26 54.62
N GLN A 17 -49.32 -19.60 54.38
CA GLN A 17 -49.95 -19.68 53.04
C GLN A 17 -51.13 -18.70 52.90
N SER A 18 -51.38 -18.23 51.68
CA SER A 18 -52.74 -18.01 51.16
C SER A 18 -52.72 -18.01 49.61
N SER A 19 -53.78 -18.55 49.00
CA SER A 19 -54.06 -18.61 47.56
C SER A 19 -54.41 -17.22 46.97
N THR A 20 -54.51 -16.96 45.65
CA THR A 20 -55.11 -17.77 44.56
C THR A 20 -54.58 -17.50 43.13
N ASN A 21 -54.58 -18.57 42.32
CA ASN A 21 -54.84 -18.67 40.87
C ASN A 21 -53.93 -17.96 39.82
N SER A 22 -53.44 -18.79 38.89
CA SER A 22 -52.76 -18.45 37.62
C SER A 22 -53.75 -18.25 36.46
N PRO A 23 -53.27 -17.85 35.26
CA PRO A 23 -53.11 -18.91 34.24
C PRO A 23 -51.76 -18.91 33.50
N THR A 24 -51.13 -20.09 33.49
CA THR A 24 -50.19 -20.64 32.48
C THR A 24 -49.60 -19.73 31.40
N SER A 25 -48.32 -19.38 31.54
CA SER A 25 -47.42 -19.16 30.39
C SER A 25 -46.69 -20.47 30.06
N ARG A 26 -46.63 -20.85 28.78
CA ARG A 26 -45.79 -21.97 28.33
C ARG A 26 -44.38 -21.47 28.03
N SER A 27 -43.38 -22.00 28.73
CA SER A 27 -41.97 -21.79 28.40
C SER A 27 -41.59 -22.58 27.14
N PHE A 28 -41.20 -21.89 26.07
CA PHE A 28 -40.46 -22.51 24.97
C PHE A 28 -38.96 -22.54 25.31
N SER A 29 -38.34 -23.70 25.15
CA SER A 29 -36.90 -23.93 25.33
C SER A 29 -36.12 -23.42 24.11
N LEU A 30 -35.00 -22.72 24.32
CA LEU A 30 -34.20 -22.13 23.23
C LEU A 30 -33.62 -23.16 22.24
N GLU A 31 -33.47 -24.43 22.64
CA GLU A 31 -32.82 -25.46 21.83
C GLU A 31 -33.61 -25.84 20.56
N SER A 32 -34.93 -25.64 20.52
CA SER A 32 -35.75 -25.97 19.35
C SER A 32 -35.72 -24.93 18.23
N ALA A 33 -35.00 -23.81 18.40
CA ALA A 33 -34.88 -22.74 17.41
C ALA A 33 -33.61 -22.85 16.52
N LEU A 34 -32.68 -23.75 16.85
CA LEU A 34 -31.37 -23.87 16.19
C LEU A 34 -31.31 -24.88 15.03
N HIS A 35 -32.42 -25.59 14.73
CA HIS A 35 -32.51 -26.55 13.61
C HIS A 35 -33.56 -26.17 12.55
N SER A 36 -34.10 -24.95 12.61
CA SER A 36 -35.00 -24.40 11.56
C SER A 36 -34.33 -23.37 10.65
N SER A 37 -33.09 -22.96 10.94
CA SER A 37 -32.32 -21.97 10.17
C SER A 37 -31.49 -22.54 9.02
N GLU A 38 -31.33 -23.86 8.95
CA GLU A 38 -30.42 -24.52 7.99
C GLU A 38 -31.11 -24.90 6.66
N GLY A 39 -32.44 -24.80 6.58
CA GLY A 39 -33.26 -25.40 5.51
C GLY A 39 -33.43 -24.62 4.20
N LEU A 40 -32.81 -23.45 4.01
CA LEU A 40 -33.13 -22.54 2.90
C LEU A 40 -31.96 -21.94 2.10
N ILE A 41 -30.73 -22.43 2.31
CA ILE A 41 -29.56 -22.06 1.47
C ILE A 41 -29.46 -22.96 0.20
N GLN A 42 -30.10 -24.13 0.19
CA GLN A 42 -29.95 -25.14 -0.88
C GLN A 42 -31.00 -25.09 -2.01
N THR A 43 -31.38 -23.93 -2.54
CA THR A 43 -32.06 -23.84 -3.85
C THR A 43 -31.74 -22.57 -4.65
N MET A 44 -30.59 -22.52 -5.33
CA MET A 44 -30.43 -21.77 -6.58
C MET A 44 -29.57 -22.57 -7.57
N PRO A 45 -29.95 -22.67 -8.86
CA PRO A 45 -29.19 -23.41 -9.87
C PRO A 45 -27.96 -22.64 -10.37
N ASN A 46 -27.03 -23.37 -11.01
CA ASN A 46 -25.73 -22.89 -11.46
C ASN A 46 -25.77 -21.61 -12.32
N GLN A 47 -24.79 -20.73 -12.05
CA GLN A 47 -24.15 -19.79 -12.98
C GLN A 47 -25.08 -18.99 -13.92
N ALA A 48 -25.52 -17.82 -13.44
CA ALA A 48 -25.79 -16.66 -14.28
C ALA A 48 -24.88 -15.50 -13.86
N PRO A 49 -24.31 -14.70 -14.77
CA PRO A 49 -23.59 -13.49 -14.40
C PRO A 49 -24.55 -12.48 -13.78
N LEU A 50 -24.09 -11.74 -12.77
CA LEU A 50 -24.87 -10.65 -12.16
C LEU A 50 -25.29 -9.63 -13.23
N PRO A 51 -26.54 -9.13 -13.19
CA PRO A 51 -27.02 -8.15 -14.16
C PRO A 51 -26.20 -6.86 -14.09
N ALA A 52 -25.91 -6.28 -15.26
CA ALA A 52 -25.07 -5.08 -15.36
C ALA A 52 -25.62 -3.92 -14.53
N TYR A 53 -24.75 -3.28 -13.73
CA TYR A 53 -25.11 -2.20 -12.81
C TYR A 53 -25.72 -0.98 -13.52
N SER A 54 -27.05 -0.95 -13.60
CA SER A 54 -27.81 0.19 -14.11
C SER A 54 -27.78 1.35 -13.11
N ARG A 55 -26.94 2.36 -13.38
CA ARG A 55 -26.81 3.59 -12.60
C ARG A 55 -28.19 4.26 -12.47
N CYS A 56 -28.75 4.25 -11.26
CA CYS A 56 -30.04 4.86 -10.98
C CYS A 56 -29.86 6.38 -10.85
N THR A 57 -29.84 7.09 -11.99
CA THR A 57 -29.82 8.55 -12.04
C THR A 57 -31.12 9.11 -11.47
N GLN A 58 -31.15 9.40 -10.17
CA GLN A 58 -32.28 10.08 -9.56
C GLN A 58 -32.34 11.52 -10.07
N SER A 59 -33.37 11.80 -10.87
CA SER A 59 -33.81 13.16 -11.19
C SER A 59 -34.42 13.80 -9.93
N GLY A 60 -33.56 14.28 -9.04
CA GLY A 60 -33.97 15.04 -7.85
C GLY A 60 -34.11 16.52 -8.19
N GLU A 61 -35.34 17.03 -8.22
CA GLU A 61 -35.61 18.46 -8.30
C GLU A 61 -35.21 19.13 -6.97
N SER A 62 -34.10 19.87 -6.97
CA SER A 62 -33.72 20.74 -5.86
C SER A 62 -34.03 22.19 -6.21
N VAL A 63 -35.03 22.78 -5.55
CA VAL A 63 -35.38 24.19 -5.72
C VAL A 63 -34.26 25.06 -5.15
N LEU A 64 -33.50 25.71 -6.03
CA LEU A 64 -32.63 26.84 -5.73
C LEU A 64 -32.97 27.96 -6.72
N GLU A 65 -33.69 28.97 -6.24
CA GLU A 65 -34.04 30.14 -7.05
C GLU A 65 -32.86 31.09 -7.24
N GLN A 66 -32.72 31.59 -8.48
CA GLN A 66 -32.11 32.86 -8.87
C GLN A 66 -30.60 33.06 -8.55
N GLY A 67 -29.75 33.21 -9.58
CA GLY A 67 -28.36 33.67 -9.32
C GLY A 67 -27.41 33.96 -10.51
N ALA A 68 -27.36 33.14 -11.56
CA ALA A 68 -26.38 33.33 -12.64
C ALA A 68 -26.83 32.76 -14.01
N PRO A 69 -26.64 33.46 -15.15
CA PRO A 69 -27.00 32.92 -16.46
C PRO A 69 -25.98 31.91 -17.00
N TYR A 70 -26.47 30.79 -17.55
CA TYR A 70 -25.68 29.93 -18.44
C TYR A 70 -25.32 30.71 -19.71
N MET A 71 -24.03 30.90 -19.98
CA MET A 71 -23.59 31.55 -21.23
C MET A 71 -23.55 30.53 -22.37
N ALA A 72 -24.61 30.52 -23.18
CA ALA A 72 -24.60 29.79 -24.45
C ALA A 72 -23.57 30.40 -25.42
N ALA A 73 -22.74 29.56 -26.05
CA ALA A 73 -21.69 30.01 -26.95
C ALA A 73 -22.27 30.47 -28.31
N GLN A 74 -22.62 31.75 -28.43
CA GLN A 74 -22.94 32.38 -29.71
C GLN A 74 -21.66 32.80 -30.44
N PHE A 75 -21.52 32.40 -31.71
CA PHE A 75 -20.43 32.83 -32.58
C PHE A 75 -20.70 34.23 -33.13
N GLY A 76 -20.09 35.25 -32.53
CA GLY A 76 -20.03 36.62 -33.08
C GLY A 76 -18.97 36.73 -34.18
N LYS A 77 -19.20 37.62 -35.16
CA LYS A 77 -18.23 37.92 -36.24
C LYS A 77 -17.19 38.96 -35.79
N ASP A 78 -15.98 38.86 -36.34
CA ASP A 78 -14.84 39.70 -35.99
C ASP A 78 -14.97 41.19 -36.36
N ALA A 79 -14.39 42.04 -35.51
CA ALA A 79 -13.88 43.36 -35.86
C ALA A 79 -12.60 43.64 -35.01
N PRO A 80 -11.55 44.29 -35.55
CA PRO A 80 -10.20 44.22 -34.96
C PRO A 80 -9.91 45.29 -33.90
N GLY A 81 -9.49 44.89 -32.69
CA GLY A 81 -9.34 45.86 -31.58
C GLY A 81 -8.65 45.41 -30.27
N SER A 82 -7.53 44.67 -30.33
CA SER A 82 -6.64 44.34 -29.19
C SER A 82 -7.10 43.30 -28.15
N LYS A 83 -6.12 42.78 -27.37
CA LYS A 83 -6.24 41.96 -26.14
C LYS A 83 -6.99 40.61 -26.25
N GLY A 84 -6.33 39.63 -26.86
CA GLY A 84 -6.71 38.21 -26.71
C GLY A 84 -6.45 37.67 -25.29
N SER A 85 -7.38 36.90 -24.74
CA SER A 85 -7.31 36.25 -23.43
C SER A 85 -6.45 34.98 -23.48
N SER A 86 -5.18 35.08 -23.10
CA SER A 86 -4.26 33.94 -23.18
C SER A 86 -4.44 32.95 -22.02
N ILE A 87 -4.96 31.74 -22.31
CA ILE A 87 -4.74 30.58 -21.44
C ILE A 87 -3.26 30.19 -21.56
N ARG A 88 -2.44 30.66 -20.61
CA ARG A 88 -1.00 30.35 -20.55
C ARG A 88 -0.78 28.90 -20.09
N SER A 89 -0.89 27.96 -21.03
CA SER A 89 -0.49 26.57 -20.79
C SER A 89 0.97 26.52 -20.30
N LEU A 90 1.19 25.98 -19.09
CA LEU A 90 2.52 25.72 -18.56
C LEU A 90 3.20 24.65 -19.42
N LYS A 91 4.11 25.05 -20.32
CA LYS A 91 5.04 24.11 -20.96
C LYS A 91 6.10 23.74 -19.93
N LEU A 92 5.94 22.60 -19.27
CA LEU A 92 7.04 22.01 -18.51
C LEU A 92 8.15 21.55 -19.46
N ASP A 93 9.36 21.61 -18.93
CA ASP A 93 10.62 21.26 -19.56
C ASP A 93 11.25 20.23 -18.61
N ALA A 94 11.41 18.99 -19.04
CA ALA A 94 11.82 17.87 -18.23
C ALA A 94 12.26 16.70 -19.12
N GLU A 95 13.27 15.96 -18.69
CA GLU A 95 13.70 14.69 -19.31
C GLU A 95 13.67 13.61 -18.23
N ALA A 96 13.40 12.36 -18.61
CA ALA A 96 13.41 11.24 -17.68
C ALA A 96 14.04 10.00 -18.32
N ALA A 97 14.83 9.27 -17.55
CA ALA A 97 15.55 8.06 -17.96
C ALA A 97 15.65 7.08 -16.79
N PHE A 98 15.50 5.78 -17.05
CA PHE A 98 15.75 4.79 -16.00
C PHE A 98 17.25 4.58 -15.78
N GLN A 99 17.63 4.37 -14.53
CA GLN A 99 18.97 3.89 -14.18
C GLN A 99 18.92 2.36 -13.98
N ASP A 100 20.05 1.66 -14.10
CA ASP A 100 20.17 0.24 -13.78
C ASP A 100 20.18 -0.08 -12.25
N ASP A 101 19.80 0.87 -11.40
CA ASP A 101 19.29 0.63 -10.03
C ASP A 101 17.74 0.66 -9.95
N GLY A 102 17.08 0.98 -11.06
CA GLY A 102 15.64 0.95 -11.23
C GLY A 102 14.88 2.23 -10.94
N ARG A 103 15.54 3.18 -10.27
CA ARG A 103 14.93 4.47 -10.02
C ARG A 103 14.88 5.28 -11.32
N LEU A 104 13.78 6.01 -11.48
CA LEU A 104 13.62 6.94 -12.58
C LEU A 104 14.48 8.17 -12.31
N GLN A 105 15.57 8.36 -13.04
CA GLN A 105 16.28 9.64 -13.05
C GLN A 105 15.43 10.66 -13.80
N ILE A 106 15.08 11.76 -13.14
CA ILE A 106 14.43 12.92 -13.75
C ILE A 106 15.39 14.10 -13.70
N SER A 107 15.66 14.70 -14.87
CA SER A 107 16.16 16.06 -14.95
C SER A 107 14.97 16.99 -15.19
N PHE A 108 14.92 18.09 -14.43
CA PHE A 108 13.94 19.14 -14.69
C PHE A 108 14.65 20.30 -15.40
N GLY A 109 14.03 20.84 -16.45
CA GLY A 109 14.51 21.99 -17.18
C GLY A 109 14.24 23.29 -16.41
N HIS A 110 14.96 24.35 -16.77
CA HIS A 110 15.09 25.61 -16.01
C HIS A 110 13.76 26.40 -15.78
N ARG A 111 12.62 25.84 -16.21
CA ARG A 111 11.26 26.41 -16.12
C ARG A 111 10.41 25.80 -15.00
N LEU A 112 10.93 24.79 -14.29
CA LEU A 112 10.39 24.34 -12.99
C LEU A 112 10.95 25.14 -11.80
N SER A 113 11.61 26.27 -12.09
CA SER A 113 12.00 27.35 -11.18
C SER A 113 10.83 28.14 -10.58
N LYS A 114 9.64 27.53 -10.49
CA LYS A 114 8.44 28.11 -9.87
C LYS A 114 8.11 27.35 -8.60
N LYS A 115 7.89 28.11 -7.53
CA LYS A 115 7.31 27.60 -6.29
C LYS A 115 5.93 26.98 -6.57
N LEU A 116 5.57 26.00 -5.74
CA LEU A 116 4.20 25.49 -5.66
C LEU A 116 3.26 26.66 -5.31
N PRO A 117 2.00 26.67 -5.81
CA PRO A 117 1.02 27.68 -5.44
C PRO A 117 0.74 27.59 -3.93
N GLU A 118 0.30 28.68 -3.30
CA GLU A 118 0.10 28.70 -1.84
C GLU A 118 -0.92 27.66 -1.35
N ASN A 119 -1.92 27.35 -2.18
CA ASN A 119 -2.93 26.32 -1.96
C ASN A 119 -2.61 24.97 -2.62
N TYR A 120 -1.33 24.57 -2.68
CA TYR A 120 -0.94 23.27 -3.28
C TYR A 120 -1.34 22.04 -2.45
N ALA A 121 -1.59 22.23 -1.15
CA ALA A 121 -2.05 21.21 -0.23
C ALA A 121 -3.25 21.76 0.53
N GLU A 122 -4.46 21.44 0.04
CA GLU A 122 -5.73 21.79 0.68
C GLU A 122 -6.28 20.59 1.48
N PRO A 123 -6.95 20.79 2.63
CA PRO A 123 -7.52 19.69 3.40
C PRO A 123 -8.61 18.94 2.62
N VAL A 124 -8.44 17.62 2.48
CA VAL A 124 -9.50 16.74 1.96
C VAL A 124 -10.63 16.67 2.98
N HIS A 125 -11.85 17.01 2.53
CA HIS A 125 -13.06 16.92 3.34
C HIS A 125 -13.64 15.50 3.29
N GLU A 126 -13.46 14.74 4.37
CA GLU A 126 -13.92 13.36 4.47
C GLU A 126 -15.41 13.28 4.86
N VAL A 127 -16.28 13.01 3.87
CA VAL A 127 -17.73 12.97 4.08
C VAL A 127 -18.16 11.73 4.89
N GLY A 128 -18.84 11.97 6.01
CA GLY A 128 -19.55 10.94 6.79
C GLY A 128 -18.74 10.28 7.91
N ILE A 129 -17.55 10.79 8.24
CA ILE A 129 -16.73 10.33 9.37
C ILE A 129 -17.42 10.59 10.71
N ASP A 130 -17.02 9.85 11.75
CA ASP A 130 -17.51 10.01 13.13
C ASP A 130 -16.35 10.44 14.04
N GLU A 131 -16.04 11.74 14.05
CA GLU A 131 -14.87 12.33 14.71
C GLU A 131 -14.72 11.97 16.20
N VAL A 132 -15.83 11.70 16.89
CA VAL A 132 -15.87 11.39 18.33
C VAL A 132 -16.09 9.91 18.59
N GLY A 133 -16.96 9.26 17.82
CA GLY A 133 -17.39 7.88 18.04
C GLY A 133 -16.64 6.83 17.21
N PHE A 134 -15.62 7.18 16.43
CA PHE A 134 -14.94 6.25 15.51
C PHE A 134 -14.45 4.95 16.16
N GLN A 135 -13.97 5.00 17.41
CA GLN A 135 -13.53 3.82 18.16
C GLN A 135 -14.65 2.80 18.41
N ASN A 136 -15.91 3.22 18.27
CA ASN A 136 -17.11 2.38 18.30
C ASN A 136 -17.59 2.08 16.86
N ALA A 137 -16.66 1.70 15.98
CA ALA A 137 -16.99 1.14 14.67
C ALA A 137 -17.71 -0.22 14.87
N PRO A 138 -18.78 -0.51 14.09
CA PRO A 138 -19.45 -1.80 14.17
C PRO A 138 -18.52 -2.93 13.69
N PRO A 139 -18.67 -4.17 14.21
CA PRO A 139 -18.06 -5.36 13.62
C PRO A 139 -18.39 -5.47 12.13
N MET A 140 -17.38 -5.77 11.31
CA MET A 140 -17.45 -5.73 9.86
C MET A 140 -16.41 -6.66 9.23
N SER A 141 -16.57 -6.97 7.95
CA SER A 141 -15.64 -7.77 7.15
C SER A 141 -14.63 -6.86 6.43
N VAL A 142 -13.36 -6.92 6.82
CA VAL A 142 -12.29 -6.10 6.24
C VAL A 142 -11.44 -6.97 5.31
N ASN A 143 -11.36 -6.58 4.04
CA ASN A 143 -10.45 -7.20 3.06
C ASN A 143 -9.17 -6.37 2.96
N ILE A 144 -8.05 -6.95 3.37
CA ILE A 144 -6.73 -6.34 3.27
C ILE A 144 -6.03 -6.92 2.03
N MET A 145 -5.85 -6.13 0.98
CA MET A 145 -5.21 -6.55 -0.28
C MET A 145 -3.74 -6.11 -0.31
N ILE A 146 -2.79 -7.05 -0.33
CA ILE A 146 -1.35 -6.73 -0.31
C ILE A 146 -0.61 -7.51 -1.40
N VAL A 147 -0.08 -6.77 -2.37
CA VAL A 147 0.90 -7.26 -3.34
C VAL A 147 2.32 -6.90 -2.88
N GLY A 148 3.23 -7.87 -2.83
CA GLY A 148 4.63 -7.60 -2.48
C GLY A 148 5.39 -8.76 -1.84
N SER A 149 6.48 -8.41 -1.16
CA SER A 149 7.38 -9.30 -0.45
C SER A 149 6.87 -9.63 0.96
N ARG A 150 7.61 -10.47 1.71
CA ARG A 150 7.37 -10.66 3.15
C ARG A 150 7.43 -9.34 3.93
N GLY A 151 8.27 -8.39 3.50
CA GLY A 151 8.37 -7.07 4.14
C GLY A 151 7.11 -6.21 3.97
N ASP A 152 6.34 -6.44 2.91
CA ASP A 152 5.08 -5.77 2.63
C ASP A 152 3.91 -6.46 3.33
N VAL A 153 3.89 -7.79 3.36
CA VAL A 153 2.80 -8.60 3.94
C VAL A 153 2.85 -8.64 5.47
N GLN A 154 4.03 -8.76 6.08
CA GLN A 154 4.17 -8.99 7.52
C GLN A 154 3.55 -7.89 8.41
N PRO A 155 3.63 -6.58 8.10
CA PRO A 155 2.93 -5.53 8.85
C PRO A 155 1.41 -5.73 8.95
N TYR A 156 0.77 -6.28 7.90
CA TYR A 156 -0.68 -6.44 7.85
C TYR A 156 -1.20 -7.68 8.57
N LEU A 157 -0.31 -8.62 8.93
CA LEU A 157 -0.63 -9.67 9.89
C LEU A 157 -0.89 -9.06 11.26
N ALA A 158 -0.01 -8.16 11.73
CA ALA A 158 -0.17 -7.45 13.00
C ALA A 158 -1.42 -6.54 12.98
N LEU A 159 -1.63 -5.77 11.89
CA LEU A 159 -2.83 -4.95 11.73
C LEU A 159 -4.11 -5.82 11.73
N GLY A 160 -4.10 -6.95 11.02
CA GLY A 160 -5.23 -7.87 10.96
C GLY A 160 -5.58 -8.49 12.31
N GLN A 161 -4.58 -8.94 13.07
CA GLN A 161 -4.76 -9.45 14.43
C GLN A 161 -5.30 -8.36 15.38
N LYS A 162 -4.82 -7.13 15.27
CA LYS A 162 -5.36 -5.99 16.04
C LYS A 162 -6.81 -5.70 15.63
N LEU A 163 -7.15 -5.68 14.33
CA LEU A 163 -8.53 -5.51 13.85
C LEU A 163 -9.48 -6.63 14.34
N GLN A 164 -9.02 -7.88 14.42
CA GLN A 164 -9.79 -8.97 15.03
C GLN A 164 -10.12 -8.71 16.51
N SER A 165 -9.24 -8.05 17.26
CA SER A 165 -9.51 -7.69 18.67
C SER A 165 -10.61 -6.62 18.84
N TYR A 166 -10.96 -5.88 17.79
CA TYR A 166 -12.14 -4.99 17.73
C TYR A 166 -13.38 -5.70 17.15
N GLY A 167 -13.31 -7.03 16.93
CA GLY A 167 -14.42 -7.85 16.45
C GLY A 167 -14.58 -7.93 14.93
N HIS A 168 -13.63 -7.43 14.14
CA HIS A 168 -13.72 -7.49 12.68
C HIS A 168 -13.38 -8.89 12.13
N THR A 169 -14.08 -9.30 11.08
CA THR A 169 -13.70 -10.49 10.29
C THR A 169 -12.66 -10.06 9.25
N VAL A 170 -11.40 -10.40 9.47
CA VAL A 170 -10.30 -9.96 8.61
C VAL A 170 -9.87 -11.05 7.63
N ARG A 171 -9.86 -10.70 6.35
CA ARG A 171 -9.21 -11.45 5.27
C ARG A 171 -7.98 -10.70 4.81
N LEU A 172 -6.85 -11.40 4.69
CA LEU A 172 -5.64 -10.92 4.05
C LEU A 172 -5.49 -11.63 2.70
N SER A 173 -5.67 -10.85 1.64
CA SER A 173 -5.66 -11.27 0.25
C SER A 173 -4.28 -10.94 -0.34
N THR A 174 -3.48 -11.99 -0.57
CA THR A 174 -2.07 -11.87 -0.98
C THR A 174 -1.62 -13.15 -1.71
N HIS A 175 -0.34 -13.27 -2.01
CA HIS A 175 0.22 -14.33 -2.83
C HIS A 175 0.23 -15.70 -2.12
N GLU A 176 0.05 -16.77 -2.89
CA GLU A 176 -0.01 -18.18 -2.41
C GLU A 176 1.13 -18.57 -1.46
N THR A 177 2.36 -18.10 -1.71
CA THR A 177 3.54 -18.40 -0.87
C THR A 177 3.37 -17.98 0.60
N PHE A 178 2.48 -17.02 0.89
CA PHE A 178 2.18 -16.57 2.24
C PHE A 178 0.98 -17.28 2.89
N ARG A 179 0.25 -18.18 2.20
CA ARG A 179 -0.96 -18.86 2.71
C ARG A 179 -0.78 -19.41 4.12
N LYS A 180 0.33 -20.13 4.37
CA LYS A 180 0.65 -20.68 5.69
C LYS A 180 0.82 -19.56 6.73
N LEU A 181 1.64 -18.55 6.44
CA LEU A 181 1.91 -17.43 7.35
C LEU A 181 0.63 -16.64 7.72
N VAL A 182 -0.30 -16.47 6.78
CA VAL A 182 -1.60 -15.83 7.04
C VAL A 182 -2.50 -16.69 7.93
N LYS A 183 -2.56 -18.01 7.69
CA LYS A 183 -3.38 -18.93 8.48
C LYS A 183 -2.78 -19.19 9.88
N ASP A 184 -1.45 -19.29 9.99
CA ASP A 184 -0.72 -19.34 11.27
C ASP A 184 -1.03 -18.11 12.15
N ALA A 185 -1.17 -16.93 11.53
CA ALA A 185 -1.54 -15.69 12.20
C ALA A 185 -3.03 -15.61 12.62
N GLY A 186 -3.85 -16.61 12.31
CA GLY A 186 -5.28 -16.65 12.66
C GLY A 186 -6.21 -15.88 11.71
N LEU A 187 -5.74 -15.50 10.52
CA LEU A 187 -6.48 -14.67 9.57
C LEU A 187 -7.15 -15.50 8.44
N ARG A 188 -8.21 -14.93 7.83
CA ARG A 188 -8.76 -15.47 6.58
C ARG A 188 -7.80 -15.18 5.42
N PHE A 189 -7.74 -16.08 4.44
CA PHE A 189 -6.79 -15.98 3.32
C PHE A 189 -7.50 -16.12 1.98
N PHE A 190 -7.02 -15.37 0.99
CA PHE A 190 -7.41 -15.52 -0.41
C PHE A 190 -6.18 -15.31 -1.30
N ASN A 191 -5.91 -16.23 -2.23
CA ASN A 191 -4.78 -16.12 -3.13
C ASN A 191 -5.09 -15.12 -4.25
N ILE A 192 -4.36 -14.00 -4.34
CA ILE A 192 -4.56 -13.03 -5.43
C ILE A 192 -3.80 -13.36 -6.72
N GLY A 193 -3.08 -14.48 -6.78
CA GLY A 193 -2.25 -14.84 -7.92
C GLY A 193 -0.92 -14.08 -7.97
N GLY A 194 -0.09 -14.40 -8.97
CA GLY A 194 1.28 -13.92 -9.11
C GLY A 194 2.25 -14.44 -8.02
N ASP A 195 3.52 -14.60 -8.39
CA ASP A 195 4.58 -15.02 -7.46
C ASP A 195 5.49 -13.83 -7.08
N PRO A 196 5.68 -13.54 -5.78
CA PRO A 196 6.68 -12.59 -5.29
C PRO A 196 8.10 -12.84 -5.82
N HIS A 197 8.48 -14.09 -6.12
CA HIS A 197 9.80 -14.40 -6.66
C HIS A 197 9.90 -14.07 -8.15
N GLU A 198 8.84 -14.30 -8.94
CA GLU A 198 8.77 -13.78 -10.31
C GLU A 198 8.72 -12.24 -10.34
N LEU A 199 7.95 -11.62 -9.46
CA LEU A 199 7.88 -10.16 -9.30
C LEU A 199 9.24 -9.56 -8.91
N MET A 200 9.91 -10.09 -7.87
CA MET A 200 11.22 -9.59 -7.44
C MET A 200 12.34 -9.92 -8.41
N SER A 201 12.36 -11.12 -9.02
CA SER A 201 13.37 -11.44 -10.03
C SER A 201 13.14 -10.66 -11.34
N TYR A 202 11.89 -10.36 -11.69
CA TYR A 202 11.58 -9.37 -12.72
C TYR A 202 12.14 -8.00 -12.34
N MET A 203 11.93 -7.51 -11.11
CA MET A 203 12.48 -6.22 -10.66
C MET A 203 14.02 -6.20 -10.58
N VAL A 204 14.69 -7.33 -10.29
CA VAL A 204 16.17 -7.38 -10.34
C VAL A 204 16.69 -7.40 -11.79
N ARG A 205 15.97 -8.02 -12.73
CA ARG A 205 16.32 -8.05 -14.17
C ARG A 205 15.91 -6.77 -14.92
N ASN A 206 14.79 -6.19 -14.52
CA ASN A 206 14.21 -4.94 -14.98
C ASN A 206 13.98 -4.02 -13.77
N PRO A 207 15.02 -3.34 -13.28
CA PRO A 207 14.86 -2.43 -12.15
C PRO A 207 13.86 -1.30 -12.42
N GLY A 208 13.73 -0.85 -13.68
CA GLY A 208 12.84 0.23 -14.07
C GLY A 208 11.35 -0.13 -14.11
N LEU A 209 10.50 0.88 -13.87
CA LEU A 209 9.04 0.78 -14.01
C LEU A 209 8.61 0.39 -15.45
N ILE A 210 9.36 0.83 -16.46
CA ILE A 210 9.20 0.41 -17.85
C ILE A 210 10.19 -0.75 -18.15
N PRO A 211 9.75 -1.83 -18.83
CA PRO A 211 10.61 -2.94 -19.24
C PRO A 211 11.80 -2.49 -20.12
N GLY A 212 12.96 -3.12 -19.92
CA GLY A 212 14.11 -2.97 -20.81
C GLY A 212 13.87 -3.58 -22.19
N PHE A 213 14.68 -3.20 -23.18
CA PHE A 213 14.52 -3.62 -24.56
C PHE A 213 14.57 -5.15 -24.74
N ASP A 214 15.43 -5.82 -23.98
CA ASP A 214 15.53 -7.29 -23.96
C ASP A 214 14.25 -7.97 -23.45
N SER A 215 13.50 -7.31 -22.56
CA SER A 215 12.25 -7.85 -22.00
C SER A 215 11.04 -7.66 -22.91
N ILE A 216 11.15 -6.78 -23.91
CA ILE A 216 10.24 -6.76 -25.07
C ILE A 216 10.51 -8.01 -25.92
N ILE A 217 11.79 -8.31 -26.20
CA ILE A 217 12.21 -9.43 -27.06
C ILE A 217 11.93 -10.79 -26.42
N GLN A 218 12.06 -10.92 -25.09
CA GLN A 218 11.78 -12.16 -24.33
C GLN A 218 10.29 -12.38 -24.03
N GLY A 219 9.41 -11.46 -24.42
CA GLY A 219 7.95 -11.59 -24.27
C GLY A 219 7.41 -11.37 -22.86
N ASP A 220 8.24 -10.92 -21.92
CA ASP A 220 7.87 -10.78 -20.50
C ASP A 220 6.79 -9.72 -20.25
N ILE A 221 6.61 -8.77 -21.17
CA ILE A 221 5.50 -7.80 -21.13
C ILE A 221 4.14 -8.52 -21.20
N GLY A 222 4.00 -9.52 -22.06
CA GLY A 222 2.76 -10.28 -22.20
C GLY A 222 2.45 -11.09 -20.93
N LYS A 223 3.47 -11.73 -20.35
CA LYS A 223 3.36 -12.45 -19.07
C LYS A 223 2.98 -11.50 -17.93
N LYS A 224 3.67 -10.36 -17.80
CA LYS A 224 3.39 -9.34 -16.78
C LYS A 224 1.98 -8.76 -16.92
N GLN A 225 1.50 -8.51 -18.13
CA GLN A 225 0.13 -8.05 -18.37
C GLN A 225 -0.92 -9.13 -18.06
N ALA A 226 -0.63 -10.41 -18.32
CA ALA A 226 -1.51 -11.52 -17.97
C ALA A 226 -1.59 -11.71 -16.44
N MET A 227 -0.45 -11.75 -15.75
CA MET A 227 -0.35 -11.82 -14.29
C MET A 227 -1.06 -10.64 -13.61
N VAL A 228 -0.86 -9.40 -14.09
CA VAL A 228 -1.61 -8.25 -13.55
C VAL A 228 -3.11 -8.36 -13.84
N ALA A 229 -3.52 -8.88 -15.00
CA ALA A 229 -4.94 -9.10 -15.30
C ALA A 229 -5.57 -10.16 -14.37
N GLU A 230 -4.85 -11.23 -14.06
CA GLU A 230 -5.23 -12.24 -13.06
C GLU A 230 -5.34 -11.59 -11.68
N MET A 231 -4.32 -10.84 -11.24
CA MET A 231 -4.31 -10.19 -9.92
C MET A 231 -5.44 -9.19 -9.75
N LEU A 232 -5.77 -8.38 -10.77
CA LEU A 232 -6.93 -7.48 -10.75
C LEU A 232 -8.23 -8.26 -10.56
N ASP A 233 -8.41 -9.34 -11.32
CA ASP A 233 -9.61 -10.18 -11.27
C ASP A 233 -9.75 -10.89 -9.92
N ARG A 234 -8.67 -11.51 -9.44
CA ARG A 234 -8.61 -12.22 -8.16
C ARG A 234 -8.76 -11.28 -6.95
N CYS A 235 -8.28 -10.05 -7.03
CA CYS A 235 -8.57 -9.03 -6.01
C CYS A 235 -10.08 -8.69 -5.97
N TYR A 236 -10.76 -8.59 -7.11
CA TYR A 236 -12.21 -8.40 -7.14
C TYR A 236 -12.97 -9.60 -6.55
N LEU A 237 -12.58 -10.82 -6.91
CA LEU A 237 -13.16 -12.05 -6.32
C LEU A 237 -12.94 -12.13 -4.81
N SER A 238 -11.75 -11.72 -4.32
CA SER A 238 -11.42 -11.71 -2.89
C SER A 238 -12.35 -10.86 -2.01
N CYS A 239 -13.13 -9.95 -2.60
CA CYS A 239 -14.13 -9.17 -1.88
C CYS A 239 -15.41 -9.94 -1.52
N TYR A 240 -15.73 -11.06 -2.20
CA TYR A 240 -17.04 -11.73 -2.02
C TYR A 240 -17.03 -13.27 -2.14
N GLU A 241 -15.98 -13.89 -2.68
CA GLU A 241 -15.88 -15.36 -2.75
C GLU A 241 -15.48 -15.98 -1.39
N ALA A 242 -15.68 -17.30 -1.25
CA ALA A 242 -15.27 -18.06 -0.06
C ALA A 242 -13.74 -18.10 0.15
N ASP A 243 -13.28 -18.54 1.32
CA ASP A 243 -11.84 -18.81 1.53
C ASP A 243 -11.44 -20.08 0.76
N GLU A 244 -10.45 -20.01 -0.11
CA GLU A 244 -9.98 -21.17 -0.87
C GLU A 244 -9.44 -22.28 0.05
N GLY A 245 -9.96 -23.50 -0.13
CA GLY A 245 -9.56 -24.65 0.69
C GLY A 245 -10.08 -24.59 2.14
N SER A 246 -11.00 -23.68 2.45
CA SER A 246 -11.66 -23.64 3.76
C SER A 246 -12.86 -24.60 3.80
N PRO A 247 -12.96 -25.48 4.83
CA PRO A 247 -14.19 -26.21 5.11
C PRO A 247 -15.23 -25.36 5.86
N ASP A 248 -14.87 -24.14 6.26
CA ASP A 248 -15.80 -23.19 6.90
C ASP A 248 -16.68 -22.53 5.84
N GLU A 249 -17.94 -22.98 5.76
CA GLU A 249 -18.96 -22.50 4.81
C GLU A 249 -19.34 -21.02 4.99
N ARG A 250 -18.85 -20.35 6.04
CA ARG A 250 -19.10 -18.92 6.26
C ARG A 250 -18.45 -18.09 5.15
N GLY A 251 -19.27 -17.72 4.17
CA GLY A 251 -18.97 -16.74 3.14
C GLY A 251 -18.44 -15.42 3.71
N PHE A 252 -17.84 -14.62 2.84
CA PHE A 252 -17.20 -13.36 3.18
C PHE A 252 -17.67 -12.31 2.17
N VAL A 253 -18.09 -11.14 2.63
CA VAL A 253 -18.42 -9.99 1.77
C VAL A 253 -17.82 -8.76 2.40
N ALA A 254 -16.93 -8.06 1.69
CA ALA A 254 -16.17 -6.93 2.23
C ALA A 254 -17.06 -5.71 2.50
N ASP A 255 -17.07 -5.23 3.75
CA ASP A 255 -17.68 -3.95 4.14
C ASP A 255 -16.69 -2.79 3.97
N ALA A 256 -15.38 -3.08 3.91
CA ALA A 256 -14.29 -2.13 3.73
C ALA A 256 -13.05 -2.80 3.12
N ILE A 257 -12.24 -2.03 2.39
CA ILE A 257 -10.94 -2.45 1.83
C ILE A 257 -9.80 -1.66 2.48
N ILE A 258 -8.72 -2.36 2.84
CA ILE A 258 -7.40 -1.77 3.09
C ILE A 258 -6.48 -2.29 1.98
N SER A 259 -5.66 -1.46 1.34
CA SER A 259 -4.77 -1.93 0.26
C SER A 259 -3.46 -1.17 0.18
N ASN A 260 -2.41 -1.81 -0.34
CA ASN A 260 -1.22 -1.11 -0.81
C ASN A 260 -1.33 -0.71 -2.31
N PRO A 261 -0.58 0.31 -2.79
CA PRO A 261 -0.64 0.76 -4.18
C PRO A 261 -0.22 -0.30 -5.25
N PRO A 262 0.79 -1.16 -5.02
CA PRO A 262 1.15 -2.25 -5.94
C PRO A 262 0.03 -3.25 -6.28
N THR A 263 -1.10 -3.21 -5.56
CA THR A 263 -2.29 -4.02 -5.86
C THR A 263 -3.04 -3.55 -7.11
N PHE A 264 -3.06 -2.24 -7.40
CA PHE A 264 -3.80 -1.57 -8.50
C PHE A 264 -5.33 -1.77 -8.57
N ALA A 265 -5.89 -2.87 -8.05
CA ALA A 265 -7.32 -3.20 -8.10
C ALA A 265 -8.19 -2.35 -7.15
N HIS A 266 -7.57 -1.88 -6.07
CA HIS A 266 -8.21 -1.36 -4.85
C HIS A 266 -9.37 -0.38 -5.08
N ILE A 267 -9.11 0.76 -5.73
CA ILE A 267 -10.11 1.82 -5.92
C ILE A 267 -11.21 1.38 -6.88
N HIS A 268 -10.89 0.53 -7.85
CA HIS A 268 -11.87 0.02 -8.81
C HIS A 268 -12.79 -1.03 -8.17
N CYS A 269 -12.28 -1.84 -7.25
CA CYS A 269 -13.11 -2.73 -6.42
C CYS A 269 -14.00 -1.90 -5.47
N ALA A 270 -13.44 -0.89 -4.80
CA ALA A 270 -14.19 0.00 -3.91
C ALA A 270 -15.31 0.76 -4.65
N GLU A 271 -15.04 1.23 -5.86
CA GLU A 271 -16.01 1.86 -6.78
C GLU A 271 -17.09 0.88 -7.26
N ALA A 272 -16.73 -0.36 -7.59
CA ALA A 272 -17.68 -1.40 -7.98
C ALA A 272 -18.66 -1.73 -6.85
N PHE A 273 -18.17 -2.01 -5.64
CA PHE A 273 -19.02 -2.39 -4.49
C PHE A 273 -19.69 -1.18 -3.80
N GLY A 274 -19.09 0.01 -3.85
CA GLY A 274 -19.58 1.20 -3.14
C GLY A 274 -19.21 1.20 -1.65
N ILE A 275 -18.01 0.72 -1.34
CA ILE A 275 -17.49 0.52 0.03
C ILE A 275 -16.21 1.34 0.26
N PRO A 276 -15.91 1.77 1.49
CA PRO A 276 -14.70 2.53 1.78
C PRO A 276 -13.40 1.78 1.47
N LEU A 277 -12.41 2.56 1.04
CA LEU A 277 -11.02 2.17 0.81
C LEU A 277 -10.11 3.06 1.67
N LEU A 278 -9.26 2.42 2.46
CA LEU A 278 -8.04 3.01 3.01
C LEU A 278 -6.84 2.53 2.21
N LEU A 279 -5.96 3.44 1.78
CA LEU A 279 -4.64 3.05 1.29
C LEU A 279 -3.63 3.03 2.43
N SER A 280 -2.77 2.02 2.45
CA SER A 280 -1.73 1.90 3.47
C SER A 280 -0.47 1.36 2.84
N PHE A 281 0.69 1.85 3.30
CA PHE A 281 1.97 1.36 2.79
C PHE A 281 3.11 1.54 3.78
N THR A 282 4.20 0.84 3.50
CA THR A 282 5.48 0.83 4.18
C THR A 282 6.42 1.92 3.68
N MET A 283 6.15 2.57 2.54
CA MET A 283 6.92 3.70 2.00
C MET A 283 6.02 4.83 1.46
N PRO A 284 6.50 6.08 1.36
CA PRO A 284 5.71 7.18 0.81
C PRO A 284 5.23 6.98 -0.62
N TRP A 285 4.00 7.41 -0.90
CA TRP A 285 3.35 7.34 -2.23
C TRP A 285 2.40 8.52 -2.50
N CYS A 286 1.98 9.26 -1.46
CA CYS A 286 1.33 10.56 -1.56
C CYS A 286 2.33 11.64 -1.93
N ALA A 287 1.92 12.59 -2.77
CA ALA A 287 2.72 13.75 -3.09
C ALA A 287 3.14 14.54 -1.82
N THR A 288 4.38 15.04 -1.81
CA THR A 288 4.84 16.03 -0.83
C THR A 288 6.00 16.83 -1.40
N ALA A 289 6.09 18.09 -0.98
CA ALA A 289 7.23 18.96 -1.15
C ALA A 289 8.48 18.50 -0.36
N SER A 290 8.33 17.66 0.67
CA SER A 290 9.37 17.37 1.66
C SER A 290 10.48 16.44 1.15
N PHE A 291 10.13 15.47 0.31
CA PHE A 291 11.05 14.51 -0.29
C PHE A 291 10.43 13.89 -1.57
N PRO A 292 11.25 13.45 -2.54
CA PRO A 292 10.73 12.85 -3.77
C PRO A 292 10.12 11.46 -3.52
N HIS A 293 9.34 11.00 -4.49
CA HIS A 293 8.85 9.63 -4.55
C HIS A 293 10.03 8.64 -4.43
N PRO A 294 9.99 7.60 -3.56
CA PRO A 294 11.16 6.75 -3.28
C PRO A 294 11.79 6.09 -4.52
N LEU A 295 10.96 5.72 -5.51
CA LEU A 295 11.38 5.17 -6.81
C LEU A 295 12.00 6.18 -7.80
N VAL A 296 12.30 7.41 -7.37
CA VAL A 296 12.81 8.50 -8.23
C VAL A 296 14.20 8.97 -7.80
N ASN A 297 15.09 9.12 -8.77
CA ASN A 297 16.34 9.86 -8.68
C ASN A 297 16.13 11.26 -9.27
N ILE A 298 16.59 12.32 -8.61
CA ILE A 298 16.60 13.68 -9.19
C ILE A 298 18.04 14.04 -9.56
N SER A 299 18.30 14.27 -10.85
CA SER A 299 19.54 14.89 -11.30
C SER A 299 19.38 16.42 -11.27
N GLN A 300 19.91 17.07 -10.23
CA GLN A 300 19.84 18.52 -10.08
C GLN A 300 20.80 19.25 -11.02
N SER A 301 20.37 19.50 -12.26
CA SER A 301 21.07 20.36 -13.22
C SER A 301 20.37 21.72 -13.34
N GLY A 302 20.79 22.71 -12.54
CA GLY A 302 20.33 24.10 -12.62
C GLY A 302 19.59 24.62 -11.39
N SER A 303 19.04 25.83 -11.50
CA SER A 303 18.33 26.51 -10.39
C SER A 303 16.85 26.17 -10.38
N HIS A 304 16.49 25.21 -9.52
CA HIS A 304 15.13 24.68 -9.34
C HIS A 304 14.63 24.92 -7.92
N GLU A 305 13.32 24.98 -7.74
CA GLU A 305 12.68 24.98 -6.41
C GLU A 305 12.53 23.51 -5.95
N PRO A 306 13.32 23.02 -4.97
CA PRO A 306 13.41 21.59 -4.66
C PRO A 306 12.05 21.00 -4.23
N ASN A 307 11.24 21.80 -3.55
CA ASN A 307 9.90 21.45 -3.09
C ASN A 307 8.95 21.11 -4.26
N ALA A 308 8.99 21.89 -5.35
CA ALA A 308 8.15 21.63 -6.52
C ALA A 308 8.60 20.36 -7.25
N VAL A 309 9.92 20.19 -7.38
CA VAL A 309 10.58 19.01 -7.95
C VAL A 309 10.22 17.72 -7.17
N ASN A 310 10.18 17.78 -5.84
CA ASN A 310 9.72 16.69 -4.98
C ASN A 310 8.25 16.35 -5.25
N TYR A 311 7.34 17.34 -5.20
CA TYR A 311 5.89 17.11 -5.36
C TYR A 311 5.54 16.45 -6.70
N TYR A 312 6.05 16.99 -7.81
CA TYR A 312 5.71 16.47 -9.14
C TYR A 312 6.35 15.12 -9.49
N SER A 313 7.32 14.64 -8.70
CA SER A 313 7.90 13.29 -8.90
C SER A 313 6.85 12.18 -8.74
N TYR A 314 5.90 12.35 -7.81
CA TYR A 314 4.79 11.41 -7.57
C TYR A 314 3.81 11.39 -8.75
N THR A 315 3.45 12.58 -9.26
CA THR A 315 2.61 12.74 -10.45
C THR A 315 3.20 12.02 -11.67
N LEU A 316 4.54 12.04 -11.84
CA LEU A 316 5.19 11.34 -12.95
C LEU A 316 5.21 9.81 -12.78
N VAL A 317 5.42 9.29 -11.57
CA VAL A 317 5.36 7.83 -11.31
C VAL A 317 3.96 7.29 -11.59
N ASP A 318 2.91 8.02 -11.20
CA ASP A 318 1.52 7.65 -11.48
C ASP A 318 1.21 7.66 -13.00
N MET A 319 1.72 8.65 -13.74
CA MET A 319 1.62 8.67 -15.22
C MET A 319 2.27 7.45 -15.88
N LEU A 320 3.48 7.07 -15.45
CA LEU A 320 4.20 5.93 -16.02
C LEU A 320 3.51 4.60 -15.65
N THR A 321 3.00 4.51 -14.42
CA THR A 321 2.18 3.37 -13.96
C THR A 321 0.92 3.23 -14.81
N TRP A 322 0.19 4.32 -15.04
CA TRP A 322 -1.00 4.31 -15.90
C TRP A 322 -0.67 4.04 -17.37
N GLN A 323 0.46 4.54 -17.89
CA GLN A 323 0.87 4.25 -19.26
C GLN A 323 1.17 2.75 -19.46
N GLY A 324 1.78 2.08 -18.48
CA GLY A 324 2.07 0.65 -18.54
C GLY A 324 0.85 -0.26 -18.32
N LEU A 325 -0.08 0.12 -17.44
CA LEU A 325 -1.17 -0.76 -16.97
C LEU A 325 -2.58 -0.33 -17.36
N GLY A 326 -2.79 0.92 -17.79
CA GLY A 326 -4.11 1.52 -17.99
C GLY A 326 -5.01 0.80 -19.01
N HIS A 327 -4.43 0.12 -20.01
CA HIS A 327 -5.19 -0.75 -20.91
C HIS A 327 -5.76 -1.98 -20.17
N THR A 328 -4.91 -2.68 -19.41
CA THR A 328 -5.29 -3.86 -18.62
C THR A 328 -6.33 -3.49 -17.56
N ILE A 329 -6.11 -2.37 -16.86
CA ILE A 329 -7.03 -1.83 -15.85
C ILE A 329 -8.38 -1.46 -16.48
N ASN A 330 -8.41 -0.76 -17.61
CA ASN A 330 -9.67 -0.42 -18.28
C ASN A 330 -10.39 -1.64 -18.88
N LYS A 331 -9.66 -2.67 -19.32
CA LYS A 331 -10.24 -3.96 -19.73
C LYS A 331 -10.92 -4.64 -18.54
N PHE A 332 -10.27 -4.65 -17.37
CA PHE A 332 -10.82 -5.15 -16.11
C PHE A 332 -12.07 -4.36 -15.68
N ARG A 333 -11.99 -3.02 -15.60
CA ARG A 333 -13.14 -2.13 -15.32
C ARG A 333 -14.36 -2.44 -16.20
N SER A 334 -14.17 -2.42 -17.52
CA SER A 334 -15.26 -2.54 -18.48
C SER A 334 -15.76 -3.98 -18.74
N LYS A 335 -14.98 -5.03 -18.41
CA LYS A 335 -15.34 -6.43 -18.67
C LYS A 335 -15.60 -7.29 -17.42
N LYS A 336 -15.13 -6.87 -16.25
CA LYS A 336 -15.38 -7.57 -14.97
C LYS A 336 -16.22 -6.75 -14.00
N LEU A 337 -15.98 -5.45 -13.89
CA LEU A 337 -16.66 -4.58 -12.92
C LEU A 337 -17.90 -3.87 -13.48
N GLY A 338 -18.05 -3.77 -14.80
CA GLY A 338 -19.11 -2.98 -15.44
C GLY A 338 -18.92 -1.46 -15.32
N LEU A 339 -17.70 -1.01 -15.04
CA LEU A 339 -17.35 0.40 -14.83
C LEU A 339 -16.84 1.08 -16.11
N ASP A 340 -17.05 2.40 -16.20
CA ASP A 340 -16.68 3.22 -17.36
C ASP A 340 -15.16 3.26 -17.60
N TYR A 341 -14.77 3.43 -18.86
CA TYR A 341 -13.37 3.57 -19.28
C TYR A 341 -12.77 4.89 -18.76
N LEU A 342 -11.66 4.83 -18.04
CA LEU A 342 -10.92 6.01 -17.58
C LEU A 342 -9.95 6.50 -18.65
N THR A 343 -10.08 7.79 -19.01
CA THR A 343 -9.05 8.48 -19.79
C THR A 343 -7.79 8.68 -18.95
N THR A 344 -6.62 8.87 -19.57
CA THR A 344 -5.39 9.19 -18.84
C THR A 344 -5.51 10.46 -17.98
N ALA A 345 -6.31 11.44 -18.41
CA ALA A 345 -6.58 12.65 -17.62
C ALA A 345 -7.51 12.38 -16.41
N SER A 346 -8.34 11.34 -16.47
CA SER A 346 -9.23 10.90 -15.39
C SER A 346 -8.52 9.95 -14.42
N ALA A 347 -7.55 9.17 -14.88
CA ALA A 347 -6.85 8.17 -14.08
C ALA A 347 -5.62 8.69 -13.33
N VAL A 348 -4.83 9.57 -13.95
CA VAL A 348 -3.66 10.17 -13.28
C VAL A 348 -4.15 11.12 -12.18
N THR A 349 -3.53 11.03 -11.01
CA THR A 349 -3.93 11.62 -9.72
C THR A 349 -5.39 11.37 -9.31
N MET A 350 -5.98 10.27 -9.79
CA MET A 350 -7.33 9.82 -9.40
C MET A 350 -7.45 9.58 -7.89
N ILE A 351 -6.41 9.03 -7.26
CA ILE A 351 -6.39 8.71 -5.82
C ILE A 351 -6.47 10.00 -4.97
N GLU A 352 -5.73 11.02 -5.37
CA GLU A 352 -5.74 12.37 -4.79
C GLU A 352 -7.11 13.03 -5.00
N ARG A 353 -7.61 13.08 -6.25
CA ARG A 353 -8.93 13.68 -6.57
C ARG A 353 -10.13 12.97 -5.94
N CYS A 354 -10.06 11.66 -5.68
CA CYS A 354 -11.13 10.93 -4.99
C CYS A 354 -11.10 11.11 -3.47
N GLY A 355 -10.09 11.81 -2.92
CA GLY A 355 -9.90 11.98 -1.49
C GLY A 355 -9.78 10.63 -0.78
N ILE A 356 -8.95 9.72 -1.32
CA ILE A 356 -8.70 8.42 -0.69
C ILE A 356 -7.82 8.65 0.56
N PRO A 357 -8.26 8.22 1.75
CA PRO A 357 -7.47 8.36 2.96
C PRO A 357 -6.28 7.38 2.98
N TRP A 358 -5.21 7.77 3.68
CA TRP A 358 -3.95 7.05 3.76
C TRP A 358 -3.50 6.81 5.19
N THR A 359 -2.89 5.66 5.44
CA THR A 359 -2.25 5.31 6.72
C THR A 359 -0.88 4.69 6.47
N TYR A 360 0.17 5.46 6.71
CA TYR A 360 1.54 4.99 6.61
C TYR A 360 1.98 4.21 7.84
N CYS A 361 2.47 2.99 7.59
CA CYS A 361 3.19 2.15 8.55
C CYS A 361 4.65 2.63 8.61
N LEU A 362 4.83 3.87 9.07
CA LEU A 362 6.10 4.59 9.17
C LEU A 362 6.22 5.18 10.57
N SER A 363 7.37 5.05 11.21
CA SER A 363 7.66 5.75 12.48
C SER A 363 7.92 7.24 12.26
N PRO A 364 7.21 8.16 12.95
CA PRO A 364 7.53 9.58 12.96
C PRO A 364 8.90 9.91 13.59
N ALA A 365 9.45 9.02 14.43
CA ALA A 365 10.81 9.17 14.97
C ALA A 365 11.88 9.13 13.87
N LEU A 366 11.67 8.33 12.82
CA LEU A 366 12.52 8.30 11.63
C LEU A 366 12.04 9.28 10.55
N VAL A 367 10.76 9.22 10.16
CA VAL A 367 10.18 9.97 9.02
C VAL A 367 9.03 10.85 9.52
N PRO A 368 9.25 12.15 9.82
CA PRO A 368 8.20 13.02 10.34
C PRO A 368 7.05 13.17 9.32
N LYS A 369 5.80 13.25 9.80
CA LYS A 369 4.64 13.61 8.95
C LYS A 369 4.94 14.97 8.26
N PRO A 370 5.02 15.02 6.92
CA PRO A 370 5.15 16.26 6.15
C PRO A 370 4.02 17.25 6.48
N LYS A 371 4.31 18.56 6.41
CA LYS A 371 3.31 19.59 6.73
C LYS A 371 2.17 19.68 5.71
N ASP A 372 2.40 19.15 4.51
CA ASP A 372 1.47 19.02 3.40
C ASP A 372 0.75 17.66 3.37
N TRP A 373 1.08 16.74 4.28
CA TRP A 373 0.21 15.58 4.59
C TRP A 373 -0.78 15.99 5.68
N LEU A 374 -2.03 16.23 5.27
CA LEU A 374 -3.04 16.90 6.10
C LEU A 374 -3.92 15.90 6.88
N SER A 375 -5.23 16.16 6.98
CA SER A 375 -6.22 15.32 7.69
C SER A 375 -6.19 13.86 7.24
N HIS A 376 -6.38 13.64 5.95
CA HIS A 376 -6.57 12.33 5.32
C HIS A 376 -5.31 11.46 5.14
N ILE A 377 -4.15 11.84 5.70
CA ILE A 377 -2.88 11.09 5.52
C ILE A 377 -2.18 10.97 6.87
N ASP A 378 -2.28 9.83 7.54
CA ASP A 378 -1.65 9.60 8.83
C ASP A 378 -0.34 8.81 8.77
N VAL A 379 0.55 9.10 9.72
CA VAL A 379 1.84 8.45 9.94
C VAL A 379 1.80 7.86 11.34
N THR A 380 1.64 6.54 11.44
CA THR A 380 1.08 5.91 12.65
C THR A 380 2.11 5.24 13.56
N GLY A 381 3.29 4.94 13.04
CA GLY A 381 4.26 4.02 13.64
C GLY A 381 4.47 2.78 12.79
N PHE A 382 5.48 1.97 13.12
CA PHE A 382 5.69 0.67 12.48
C PHE A 382 4.79 -0.42 13.10
N TYR A 383 4.26 -1.34 12.28
CA TYR A 383 3.51 -2.50 12.76
C TYR A 383 4.46 -3.68 12.97
N PHE A 384 4.62 -4.10 14.22
CA PHE A 384 5.49 -5.22 14.59
C PHE A 384 4.68 -6.48 14.92
N LEU A 385 5.20 -7.63 14.50
CA LEU A 385 4.85 -8.93 15.09
C LEU A 385 5.88 -9.27 16.17
N ASP A 386 5.44 -10.06 17.15
CA ASP A 386 6.31 -10.82 18.03
C ASP A 386 6.52 -12.20 17.40
N LEU A 387 7.66 -12.37 16.72
CA LEU A 387 8.10 -13.63 16.10
C LEU A 387 9.12 -14.36 16.99
N ALA A 388 9.73 -13.65 17.94
CA ALA A 388 10.66 -14.18 18.93
C ALA A 388 9.99 -15.10 19.95
N LYS A 389 8.73 -14.83 20.32
CA LYS A 389 7.98 -15.52 21.40
C LYS A 389 8.12 -17.05 21.44
N ASP A 390 7.97 -17.70 20.30
CA ASP A 390 7.94 -19.17 20.17
C ASP A 390 9.18 -19.70 19.41
N TYR A 391 10.30 -18.95 19.42
CA TYR A 391 11.55 -19.29 18.73
C TYR A 391 12.59 -19.93 19.66
N ASP A 392 13.05 -21.14 19.29
CA ASP A 392 14.16 -21.83 19.93
C ASP A 392 15.46 -21.59 19.11
N PRO A 393 16.46 -20.87 19.64
CA PRO A 393 17.68 -20.55 18.90
C PRO A 393 18.67 -21.73 18.85
N PRO A 394 19.29 -22.03 17.69
CA PRO A 394 20.33 -23.05 17.58
C PRO A 394 21.47 -22.85 18.58
N ALA A 395 21.92 -23.94 19.22
CA ALA A 395 22.90 -23.87 20.31
C ALA A 395 24.27 -23.30 19.88
N ASP A 396 24.68 -23.55 18.63
CA ASP A 396 25.89 -23.02 18.01
C ASP A 396 25.81 -21.50 17.76
N LEU A 397 24.62 -20.98 17.41
CA LEU A 397 24.36 -19.54 17.33
C LEU A 397 24.44 -18.88 18.71
N VAL A 398 23.91 -19.53 19.76
CA VAL A 398 23.99 -19.05 21.14
C VAL A 398 25.45 -19.05 21.66
N GLU A 399 26.21 -20.11 21.38
CA GLU A 399 27.63 -20.21 21.73
C GLU A 399 28.47 -19.16 20.97
N PHE A 400 28.19 -18.95 19.68
CA PHE A 400 28.86 -17.89 18.91
C PHE A 400 28.56 -16.49 19.48
N ILE A 401 27.31 -16.19 19.84
CA ILE A 401 26.95 -14.92 20.48
C ILE A 401 27.73 -14.77 21.81
N GLY A 402 27.67 -15.77 22.70
CA GLY A 402 28.25 -15.72 24.04
C GLY A 402 29.78 -15.71 24.14
N SER A 403 30.50 -16.10 23.08
CA SER A 403 31.96 -16.29 23.08
C SER A 403 32.81 -15.01 22.92
N GLY A 404 32.23 -13.81 23.00
CA GLY A 404 33.00 -12.56 22.91
C GLY A 404 32.14 -11.30 22.71
N GLU A 405 32.75 -10.25 22.14
CA GLU A 405 32.06 -8.98 21.85
C GLU A 405 30.88 -9.16 20.88
N LEU A 406 29.83 -8.36 21.03
CA LEU A 406 28.60 -8.49 20.25
C LEU A 406 28.87 -8.33 18.73
N PRO A 407 28.58 -9.36 17.90
CA PRO A 407 28.86 -9.31 16.47
C PRO A 407 27.98 -8.28 15.75
N ILE A 408 28.36 -7.87 14.54
CA ILE A 408 27.43 -7.20 13.63
C ILE A 408 26.57 -8.23 12.89
N TYR A 409 25.33 -7.90 12.56
CA TYR A 409 24.56 -8.66 11.57
C TYR A 409 24.88 -8.18 10.16
N VAL A 410 24.96 -9.09 9.19
CA VAL A 410 24.94 -8.78 7.75
C VAL A 410 23.97 -9.72 7.04
N GLY A 411 22.97 -9.19 6.33
CA GLY A 411 22.08 -10.03 5.54
C GLY A 411 21.26 -9.25 4.52
N PHE A 412 21.47 -9.57 3.25
CA PHE A 412 20.77 -8.89 2.14
C PHE A 412 19.41 -9.51 1.81
N GLY A 413 19.00 -10.63 2.42
CA GLY A 413 17.67 -11.22 2.21
C GLY A 413 17.52 -11.87 0.82
N SER A 414 16.35 -11.76 0.20
CA SER A 414 16.04 -12.41 -1.09
C SER A 414 16.48 -11.60 -2.31
N ILE A 415 17.65 -10.95 -2.24
CA ILE A 415 18.24 -10.18 -3.34
C ILE A 415 19.13 -11.11 -4.18
N VAL A 416 18.78 -11.30 -5.45
CA VAL A 416 19.63 -12.04 -6.40
C VAL A 416 20.79 -11.14 -6.85
N LEU A 417 22.03 -11.50 -6.50
CA LEU A 417 23.22 -10.74 -6.89
C LEU A 417 23.76 -11.19 -8.27
N LYS A 418 24.34 -10.24 -9.02
CA LYS A 418 25.04 -10.54 -10.28
C LYS A 418 26.36 -11.29 -10.03
N ASN A 419 27.14 -10.84 -9.05
CA ASN A 419 28.44 -11.43 -8.67
C ASN A 419 28.45 -11.80 -7.16
N PRO A 420 27.77 -12.87 -6.72
CA PRO A 420 27.69 -13.27 -5.31
C PRO A 420 29.06 -13.35 -4.60
N GLN A 421 30.05 -13.98 -5.24
CA GLN A 421 31.39 -14.20 -4.67
C GLN A 421 32.19 -12.90 -4.49
N GLU A 422 31.95 -11.90 -5.34
CA GLU A 422 32.64 -10.61 -5.26
C GLU A 422 32.09 -9.76 -4.11
N MET A 423 30.75 -9.67 -4.01
CA MET A 423 30.08 -9.05 -2.86
C MET A 423 30.47 -9.72 -1.55
N THR A 424 30.48 -11.07 -1.53
CA THR A 424 30.83 -11.85 -0.34
C THR A 424 32.28 -11.62 0.08
N ARG A 425 33.22 -11.54 -0.88
CA ARG A 425 34.61 -11.17 -0.60
C ARG A 425 34.71 -9.77 0.00
N ALA A 426 34.09 -8.76 -0.61
CA ALA A 426 34.12 -7.38 -0.12
C ALA A 426 33.54 -7.25 1.30
N VAL A 427 32.45 -7.97 1.60
CA VAL A 427 31.84 -8.03 2.93
C VAL A 427 32.78 -8.69 3.95
N LEU A 428 33.31 -9.88 3.67
CA LEU A 428 34.15 -10.64 4.60
C LEU A 428 35.50 -9.94 4.87
N GLU A 429 36.16 -9.44 3.83
CA GLU A 429 37.38 -8.62 3.98
C GLU A 429 37.08 -7.32 4.74
N GLY A 430 35.93 -6.68 4.50
CA GLY A 430 35.54 -5.47 5.21
C GLY A 430 35.25 -5.70 6.70
N ILE A 431 34.70 -6.86 7.07
CA ILE A 431 34.56 -7.33 8.46
C ILE A 431 35.95 -7.48 9.11
N ALA A 432 36.88 -8.16 8.44
CA ALA A 432 38.24 -8.35 8.92
C ALA A 432 39.02 -7.01 9.05
N LEU A 433 38.88 -6.10 8.08
CA LEU A 433 39.46 -4.75 8.11
C LEU A 433 38.81 -3.83 9.15
N ALA A 434 37.56 -4.08 9.55
CA ALA A 434 36.93 -3.41 10.69
C ALA A 434 37.38 -4.00 12.03
N GLY A 435 37.78 -5.28 12.07
CA GLY A 435 38.23 -5.99 13.26
C GLY A 435 37.09 -6.52 14.13
N VAL A 436 35.91 -6.79 13.55
CA VAL A 436 34.68 -7.16 14.28
C VAL A 436 34.29 -8.62 14.05
N ARG A 437 33.53 -9.20 14.99
CA ARG A 437 32.80 -10.47 14.77
C ARG A 437 31.54 -10.20 13.94
N ALA A 438 31.07 -11.18 13.16
CA ALA A 438 29.88 -11.03 12.33
C ALA A 438 28.98 -12.27 12.30
N ILE A 439 27.66 -12.05 12.24
CA ILE A 439 26.63 -13.04 11.92
C ILE A 439 26.14 -12.71 10.51
N VAL A 440 26.44 -13.57 9.55
CA VAL A 440 26.17 -13.32 8.12
C VAL A 440 25.11 -14.30 7.62
N SER A 441 23.94 -13.78 7.24
CA SER A 441 22.91 -14.57 6.55
C SER A 441 23.18 -14.57 5.04
N PRO A 442 23.32 -15.74 4.38
CA PRO A 442 23.53 -15.82 2.93
C PRO A 442 22.38 -15.19 2.13
N GLY A 443 21.15 -15.29 2.62
CA GLY A 443 19.95 -14.91 1.90
C GLY A 443 19.63 -15.86 0.73
N TRP A 444 18.61 -15.52 -0.07
CA TRP A 444 18.21 -16.33 -1.22
C TRP A 444 18.83 -15.74 -2.50
N GLY A 445 19.84 -16.42 -3.05
CA GLY A 445 20.61 -15.95 -4.21
C GLY A 445 21.54 -14.75 -3.92
N GLY A 446 21.77 -14.45 -2.64
CA GLY A 446 22.54 -13.31 -2.16
C GLY A 446 24.04 -13.58 -2.10
N LEU A 447 24.53 -13.92 -0.92
CA LEU A 447 25.94 -14.15 -0.61
C LEU A 447 26.31 -15.65 -0.71
N ASP A 448 27.60 -15.91 -0.92
CA ASP A 448 28.14 -17.26 -1.08
C ASP A 448 28.32 -17.95 0.29
N GLU A 449 27.41 -18.86 0.62
CA GLU A 449 27.39 -19.58 1.90
C GLU A 449 28.67 -20.40 2.15
N ALA A 450 29.31 -20.92 1.10
CA ALA A 450 30.55 -21.68 1.24
C ALA A 450 31.72 -20.76 1.61
N MET A 451 31.79 -19.57 1.01
CA MET A 451 32.76 -18.53 1.40
C MET A 451 32.52 -18.03 2.84
N ILE A 452 31.26 -17.85 3.25
CA ILE A 452 30.93 -17.44 4.63
C ILE A 452 31.38 -18.51 5.63
N LYS A 453 31.08 -19.79 5.38
CA LYS A 453 31.51 -20.92 6.22
C LYS A 453 33.04 -21.11 6.25
N ALA A 454 33.74 -20.69 5.20
CA ALA A 454 35.20 -20.74 5.13
C ALA A 454 35.91 -19.52 5.78
N ALA A 455 35.18 -18.48 6.21
CA ALA A 455 35.77 -17.23 6.73
C ALA A 455 36.45 -17.37 8.12
N GLY A 456 36.21 -18.47 8.83
CA GLY A 456 36.83 -18.76 10.13
C GLY A 456 36.04 -18.26 11.35
N PRO A 457 36.57 -18.46 12.57
CA PRO A 457 35.79 -18.46 13.82
C PRO A 457 35.26 -17.10 14.29
N HIS A 458 35.47 -16.03 13.52
CA HIS A 458 34.92 -14.69 13.80
C HIS A 458 33.66 -14.38 12.97
N VAL A 459 33.24 -15.31 12.09
CA VAL A 459 32.06 -15.19 11.23
C VAL A 459 31.15 -16.42 11.42
N PHE A 460 29.87 -16.20 11.68
CA PHE A 460 28.85 -17.24 11.77
C PHE A 460 27.93 -17.22 10.54
N ALA A 461 27.73 -18.38 9.91
CA ALA A 461 26.82 -18.54 8.77
C ALA A 461 25.38 -18.76 9.26
N LEU A 462 24.56 -17.71 9.24
CA LEU A 462 23.20 -17.75 9.79
C LEU A 462 22.20 -18.40 8.82
N GLY A 463 21.42 -19.36 9.33
CA GLY A 463 20.19 -19.84 8.69
C GLY A 463 19.03 -18.85 8.85
N ASN A 464 17.84 -19.36 9.19
CA ASN A 464 16.67 -18.53 9.49
C ASN A 464 16.60 -18.23 11.00
N ALA A 465 16.52 -16.95 11.36
CA ALA A 465 16.25 -16.48 12.72
C ALA A 465 15.31 -15.25 12.69
N PRO A 466 14.38 -15.09 13.64
CA PRO A 466 13.59 -13.86 13.79
C PRO A 466 14.49 -12.67 14.10
N HIS A 467 14.38 -11.58 13.34
CA HIS A 467 15.19 -10.37 13.54
C HIS A 467 14.90 -9.67 14.86
N ASP A 468 13.67 -9.76 15.36
CA ASP A 468 13.23 -9.24 16.67
C ASP A 468 13.84 -9.98 17.87
N TRP A 469 14.21 -11.26 17.69
CA TRP A 469 15.10 -11.97 18.61
C TRP A 469 16.56 -11.58 18.36
N LEU A 470 17.06 -11.85 17.15
CA LEU A 470 18.48 -11.78 16.81
C LEU A 470 19.07 -10.38 17.00
N PHE A 471 18.35 -9.33 16.58
CA PHE A 471 18.89 -7.97 16.62
C PHE A 471 18.98 -7.40 18.03
N GLN A 472 18.57 -8.11 19.08
CA GLN A 472 18.93 -7.74 20.46
C GLN A 472 20.43 -7.98 20.71
N PHE A 473 20.97 -9.08 20.17
CA PHE A 473 22.30 -9.65 20.45
C PHE A 473 23.42 -9.19 19.50
N VAL A 474 23.20 -8.12 18.73
CA VAL A 474 24.19 -7.56 17.79
C VAL A 474 24.59 -6.13 18.13
N SER A 475 25.76 -5.70 17.68
CA SER A 475 26.27 -4.33 17.87
C SER A 475 25.79 -3.36 16.78
N ALA A 476 25.66 -3.83 15.53
CA ALA A 476 25.09 -3.10 14.40
C ALA A 476 24.37 -4.06 13.43
N VAL A 477 23.52 -3.52 12.56
CA VAL A 477 22.74 -4.26 11.55
C VAL A 477 23.12 -3.78 10.16
N CYS A 478 23.56 -4.67 9.26
CA CYS A 478 23.75 -4.38 7.85
C CYS A 478 22.76 -5.17 6.99
N HIS A 479 22.05 -4.48 6.09
CA HIS A 479 21.07 -5.12 5.21
C HIS A 479 20.84 -4.36 3.91
N HIS A 480 19.93 -4.86 3.08
CA HIS A 480 19.60 -4.31 1.76
C HIS A 480 18.75 -3.03 1.79
N GLY A 481 18.34 -2.54 2.96
CA GLY A 481 17.51 -1.33 3.11
C GLY A 481 15.99 -1.49 3.06
N GLY A 482 15.45 -2.71 2.97
CA GLY A 482 14.00 -2.92 2.92
C GLY A 482 13.29 -2.58 4.24
N ALA A 483 12.15 -1.88 4.13
CA ALA A 483 11.37 -1.26 5.20
C ALA A 483 11.26 -2.08 6.50
N GLY A 484 10.82 -3.34 6.43
CA GLY A 484 10.61 -4.18 7.62
C GLY A 484 11.90 -4.52 8.38
N THR A 485 13.05 -4.56 7.70
CA THR A 485 14.36 -4.78 8.36
C THR A 485 14.90 -3.47 8.95
N THR A 486 14.70 -2.34 8.26
CA THR A 486 14.96 -0.99 8.79
C THR A 486 14.20 -0.76 10.10
N ALA A 487 12.91 -1.08 10.12
CA ALA A 487 12.02 -0.90 11.27
C ALA A 487 12.48 -1.68 12.50
N ILE A 488 12.82 -2.97 12.36
CA ILE A 488 13.21 -3.81 13.50
C ILE A 488 14.65 -3.53 13.97
N GLY A 489 15.58 -3.20 13.08
CA GLY A 489 16.92 -2.74 13.45
C GLY A 489 16.89 -1.49 14.32
N LEU A 490 16.06 -0.51 13.92
CA LEU A 490 15.84 0.71 14.71
C LEU A 490 15.06 0.47 16.01
N LYS A 491 14.03 -0.40 16.02
CA LYS A 491 13.33 -0.77 17.26
C LYS A 491 14.29 -1.38 18.30
N CYS A 492 15.26 -2.19 17.86
CA CYS A 492 16.33 -2.73 18.71
C CYS A 492 17.45 -1.72 19.03
N GLY A 493 17.30 -0.45 18.64
CA GLY A 493 18.25 0.64 18.90
C GLY A 493 19.60 0.51 18.20
N LYS A 494 19.68 -0.26 17.10
CA LYS A 494 20.95 -0.63 16.48
C LYS A 494 21.34 0.29 15.33
N PRO A 495 22.61 0.76 15.27
CA PRO A 495 23.18 1.40 14.07
C PRO A 495 22.94 0.55 12.83
N THR A 496 22.39 1.17 11.78
CA THR A 496 21.90 0.45 10.60
C THR A 496 22.65 0.87 9.34
N ILE A 497 23.38 -0.08 8.73
CA ILE A 497 24.13 0.08 7.49
C ILE A 497 23.27 -0.43 6.33
N ILE A 498 23.05 0.39 5.31
CA ILE A 498 22.31 -0.02 4.11
C ILE A 498 23.23 -0.09 2.89
N VAL A 499 23.20 -1.25 2.24
CA VAL A 499 23.71 -1.50 0.88
C VAL A 499 22.49 -1.66 -0.03
N PRO A 500 22.02 -0.61 -0.71
CA PRO A 500 20.77 -0.64 -1.46
C PRO A 500 21.00 -1.17 -2.88
N PHE A 501 20.02 -1.91 -3.41
CA PHE A 501 20.08 -2.55 -4.74
C PHE A 501 19.02 -2.01 -5.70
N PHE A 502 17.79 -1.80 -5.23
CA PHE A 502 16.70 -1.26 -6.05
C PHE A 502 15.59 -0.59 -5.22
N GLY A 503 14.68 0.09 -5.91
CA GLY A 503 13.41 0.56 -5.33
C GLY A 503 13.56 1.64 -4.27
N ASP A 504 12.97 1.41 -3.10
CA ASP A 504 12.91 2.32 -1.94
C ASP A 504 14.16 2.26 -1.04
N GLN A 505 14.96 1.21 -1.17
CA GLN A 505 16.15 0.93 -0.37
C GLN A 505 17.13 2.12 -0.26
N PRO A 506 17.41 2.90 -1.34
CA PRO A 506 18.27 4.09 -1.23
C PRO A 506 17.61 5.25 -0.46
N TRP A 507 16.28 5.37 -0.50
CA TRP A 507 15.54 6.38 0.25
C TRP A 507 15.60 6.07 1.75
N TRP A 508 15.47 4.80 2.15
CA TRP A 508 15.70 4.36 3.52
C TRP A 508 17.12 4.66 4.02
N ALA A 509 18.13 4.39 3.20
CA ALA A 509 19.53 4.72 3.50
C ALA A 509 19.70 6.23 3.74
N ALA A 510 19.08 7.07 2.90
CA ALA A 510 19.10 8.52 3.07
C ALA A 510 18.39 8.98 4.35
N GLN A 511 17.21 8.43 4.69
CA GLN A 511 16.50 8.76 5.93
C GLN A 511 17.31 8.37 7.18
N LEU A 512 17.86 7.16 7.22
CA LEU A 512 18.71 6.68 8.32
C LEU A 512 19.96 7.54 8.52
N SER A 513 20.66 7.86 7.43
CA SER A 513 21.86 8.70 7.47
C SER A 513 21.54 10.15 7.87
N GLN A 514 20.43 10.71 7.38
CA GLN A 514 19.96 12.06 7.75
C GLN A 514 19.60 12.16 9.24
N ARG A 515 19.17 11.06 9.87
CA ARG A 515 18.95 10.99 11.32
C ARG A 515 20.20 10.62 12.13
N GLY A 516 21.32 10.33 11.48
CA GLY A 516 22.57 9.94 12.12
C GLY A 516 22.56 8.54 12.76
N ALA A 517 21.58 7.70 12.45
CA ALA A 517 21.47 6.33 12.97
C ALA A 517 22.10 5.26 12.05
N GLY A 518 22.80 5.71 11.00
CA GLY A 518 23.56 4.88 10.08
C GLY A 518 24.63 5.70 9.35
N PRO A 519 25.64 5.05 8.74
CA PRO A 519 26.57 5.69 7.84
C PRO A 519 25.86 6.26 6.58
N PRO A 520 26.55 7.07 5.76
CA PRO A 520 26.09 7.41 4.42
C PRO A 520 25.73 6.16 3.59
N PRO A 521 24.75 6.24 2.66
CA PRO A 521 24.40 5.13 1.79
C PRO A 521 25.62 4.57 1.05
N LEU A 522 25.79 3.25 1.08
CA LEU A 522 26.79 2.57 0.25
C LEU A 522 26.30 2.43 -1.19
N ASP A 523 27.23 2.27 -2.14
CA ASP A 523 26.92 1.87 -3.51
C ASP A 523 27.14 0.36 -3.65
N SER A 524 26.08 -0.38 -4.01
CA SER A 524 26.14 -1.83 -4.22
C SER A 524 26.89 -2.24 -5.50
N LYS A 525 27.05 -1.34 -6.48
CA LYS A 525 27.83 -1.58 -7.71
C LYS A 525 29.32 -1.39 -7.48
N ASN A 526 29.70 -0.54 -6.53
CA ASN A 526 31.07 -0.16 -6.22
C ASN A 526 31.45 -0.45 -4.75
N LEU A 527 30.87 -1.51 -4.16
CA LEU A 527 31.20 -1.89 -2.79
C LEU A 527 32.62 -2.46 -2.72
N THR A 528 33.43 -1.93 -1.81
CA THR A 528 34.80 -2.41 -1.56
C THR A 528 34.93 -2.79 -0.09
N SER A 529 35.89 -3.66 0.23
CA SER A 529 36.19 -4.02 1.61
C SER A 529 36.61 -2.82 2.45
N SER A 530 37.32 -1.85 1.86
CA SER A 530 37.64 -0.57 2.49
C SER A 530 36.40 0.30 2.77
N SER A 531 35.47 0.45 1.82
CA SER A 531 34.27 1.27 2.03
C SER A 531 33.28 0.60 2.99
N PHE A 532 33.20 -0.73 2.99
CA PHE A 532 32.42 -1.49 3.97
C PHE A 532 33.02 -1.39 5.39
N ALA A 533 34.34 -1.53 5.55
CA ALA A 533 35.02 -1.35 6.83
C ALA A 533 34.85 0.08 7.39
N ALA A 534 34.89 1.10 6.53
CA ALA A 534 34.60 2.49 6.92
C ALA A 534 33.15 2.66 7.40
N ALA A 535 32.17 2.07 6.71
CA ALA A 535 30.77 2.09 7.11
C ALA A 535 30.54 1.40 8.47
N ILE A 536 31.19 0.26 8.74
CA ILE A 536 31.16 -0.42 10.05
C ILE A 536 31.74 0.49 11.15
N ARG A 537 32.90 1.13 10.90
CA ARG A 537 33.54 2.05 11.87
C ARG A 537 32.69 3.28 12.17
N ILE A 538 31.93 3.79 11.20
CA ILE A 538 30.96 4.89 11.40
C ILE A 538 29.73 4.39 12.17
N ALA A 539 29.21 3.21 11.85
CA ALA A 539 28.07 2.60 12.53
C ALA A 539 28.34 2.36 14.02
N LEU A 540 29.54 1.87 14.35
CA LEU A 540 29.99 1.60 15.72
C LEU A 540 30.56 2.84 16.44
N SER A 541 30.44 4.04 15.88
CA SER A 541 30.83 5.26 16.59
C SER A 541 29.82 5.62 17.70
N PRO A 542 30.27 6.19 18.84
CA PRO A 542 29.37 6.55 19.95
C PRO A 542 28.21 7.45 19.54
N GLN A 543 28.42 8.33 18.56
CA GLN A 543 27.42 9.23 18.00
C GLN A 543 26.31 8.46 17.28
N THR A 544 26.66 7.54 16.38
CA THR A 544 25.68 6.73 15.63
C THR A 544 24.95 5.76 16.55
N ILE A 545 25.65 5.17 17.54
CA ILE A 545 25.05 4.32 18.58
C ILE A 545 23.99 5.11 19.37
N SER A 546 24.35 6.28 19.90
CA SER A 546 23.42 7.11 20.69
C SER A 546 22.23 7.61 19.86
N ALA A 547 22.44 7.95 18.58
CA ALA A 547 21.35 8.33 17.68
C ALA A 547 20.39 7.16 17.39
N ALA A 548 20.91 5.97 17.09
CA ALA A 548 20.11 4.78 16.85
C ALA A 548 19.33 4.34 18.10
N GLN A 549 19.97 4.37 19.28
CA GLN A 549 19.32 4.11 20.57
C GLN A 549 18.16 5.07 20.80
N LYS A 550 18.35 6.38 20.62
CA LYS A 550 17.30 7.39 20.80
C LYS A 550 16.11 7.20 19.84
N ILE A 551 16.36 6.81 18.60
CA ILE A 551 15.26 6.49 17.66
C ILE A 551 14.53 5.21 18.12
N GLY A 552 15.26 4.20 18.62
CA GLY A 552 14.67 3.00 19.21
C GLY A 552 13.82 3.30 20.44
N GLU A 553 14.28 4.16 21.35
CA GLU A 553 13.52 4.63 22.50
C GLU A 553 12.19 5.28 22.09
N MET A 554 12.20 6.10 21.03
CA MET A 554 10.99 6.71 20.48
C MET A 554 10.08 5.68 19.81
N ILE A 555 10.61 4.76 19.00
CA ILE A 555 9.84 3.69 18.34
C ILE A 555 9.17 2.77 19.36
N ASN A 556 9.83 2.46 20.48
CA ASN A 556 9.22 1.62 21.54
C ASN A 556 8.17 2.38 22.38
N GLN A 557 7.96 3.68 22.14
CA GLN A 557 6.83 4.46 22.68
C GLN A 557 5.64 4.52 21.70
N GLU A 558 5.78 4.00 20.47
CA GLU A 558 4.72 3.96 19.44
C GLU A 558 3.93 2.62 19.50
N ASP A 559 2.63 2.62 19.84
CA ASP A 559 1.72 1.51 19.47
C ASP A 559 1.26 1.71 18.02
N GLY A 560 2.19 1.53 17.08
CA GLY A 560 1.95 1.75 15.65
C GLY A 560 0.74 0.97 15.13
N THR A 561 0.58 -0.28 15.55
CA THR A 561 -0.52 -1.14 15.12
C THR A 561 -1.88 -0.67 15.66
N LYS A 562 -1.98 -0.17 16.91
CA LYS A 562 -3.21 0.48 17.39
C LYS A 562 -3.48 1.78 16.64
N ASN A 563 -2.45 2.61 16.46
CA ASN A 563 -2.59 3.88 15.74
C ASN A 563 -3.09 3.65 14.30
N GLY A 564 -2.65 2.55 13.66
CA GLY A 564 -3.17 2.09 12.36
C GLY A 564 -4.65 1.70 12.37
N VAL A 565 -5.13 1.02 13.42
CA VAL A 565 -6.56 0.70 13.59
C VAL A 565 -7.39 1.95 13.89
N ASP A 566 -6.93 2.79 14.83
CA ASP A 566 -7.57 4.08 15.16
C ASP A 566 -7.68 4.98 13.91
N SER A 567 -6.65 4.97 13.05
CA SER A 567 -6.62 5.69 11.77
C SER A 567 -7.63 5.11 10.77
N PHE A 568 -7.63 3.79 10.58
CA PHE A 568 -8.62 3.12 9.74
C PHE A 568 -10.05 3.48 10.17
N HIS A 569 -10.37 3.35 11.45
CA HIS A 569 -11.71 3.69 11.98
C HIS A 569 -12.08 5.17 11.81
N ARG A 570 -11.14 6.10 12.00
CA ARG A 570 -11.34 7.55 11.81
C ARG A 570 -11.74 7.90 10.39
N HIS A 571 -11.11 7.26 9.40
CA HIS A 571 -11.33 7.50 7.98
C HIS A 571 -12.51 6.71 7.38
N LEU A 572 -13.19 5.85 8.15
CA LEU A 572 -14.42 5.20 7.72
C LEU A 572 -15.60 6.20 7.73
N PRO A 573 -16.49 6.18 6.72
CA PRO A 573 -17.71 6.99 6.70
C PRO A 573 -18.78 6.39 7.63
N LEU A 574 -18.49 6.28 8.93
CA LEU A 574 -19.28 5.55 9.92
C LEU A 574 -20.72 6.09 10.08
N LEU A 575 -20.94 7.39 9.88
CA LEU A 575 -22.28 7.99 9.86
C LEU A 575 -23.11 7.54 8.63
N ASN A 576 -22.48 6.88 7.65
CA ASN A 576 -23.12 6.20 6.53
C ASN A 576 -22.92 4.67 6.51
N MET A 577 -22.07 4.09 7.36
CA MET A 577 -21.94 2.63 7.47
C MET A 577 -22.86 1.99 8.51
N ARG A 578 -23.24 2.70 9.57
CA ARG A 578 -24.09 2.14 10.64
C ARG A 578 -25.54 1.96 10.18
N CYS A 579 -26.20 0.91 10.68
CA CYS A 579 -27.64 0.71 10.51
C CYS A 579 -28.45 1.66 11.40
N ASP A 580 -29.48 2.28 10.82
CA ASP A 580 -30.33 3.28 11.50
C ASP A 580 -31.19 2.70 12.63
N LEU A 581 -31.39 1.37 12.65
CA LEU A 581 -32.18 0.65 13.67
C LEU A 581 -31.32 -0.13 14.68
N ASP A 582 -30.09 -0.49 14.33
CA ASP A 582 -29.08 -1.06 15.24
C ASP A 582 -27.69 -0.53 14.87
N PRO A 583 -27.29 0.64 15.41
CA PRO A 583 -26.02 1.28 15.07
C PRO A 583 -24.77 0.47 15.42
N LYS A 584 -24.91 -0.67 16.12
CA LYS A 584 -23.82 -1.62 16.39
C LYS A 584 -23.56 -2.58 15.22
N ARG A 585 -24.30 -2.47 14.11
CA ARG A 585 -24.15 -3.28 12.90
C ARG A 585 -23.95 -2.41 11.66
N VAL A 586 -23.19 -2.93 10.69
CA VAL A 586 -23.10 -2.34 9.35
C VAL A 586 -24.44 -2.44 8.62
N ALA A 587 -24.82 -1.39 7.91
CA ALA A 587 -25.92 -1.38 6.96
C ALA A 587 -25.46 -1.94 5.60
N VAL A 588 -26.17 -2.94 5.10
CA VAL A 588 -25.91 -3.58 3.79
C VAL A 588 -27.08 -3.39 2.83
N TRP A 589 -28.24 -2.97 3.32
CA TRP A 589 -29.43 -2.66 2.53
C TRP A 589 -29.85 -1.21 2.73
N TYR A 590 -30.31 -0.55 1.68
CA TYR A 590 -31.05 0.70 1.73
C TYR A 590 -32.49 0.45 1.29
N SER A 591 -33.46 0.91 2.09
CA SER A 591 -34.89 0.85 1.76
C SER A 591 -35.33 2.19 1.15
N PRO A 592 -35.60 2.29 -0.16
CA PRO A 592 -35.99 3.56 -0.78
C PRO A 592 -37.36 4.06 -0.28
N THR A 593 -38.25 3.13 0.09
CA THR A 593 -39.59 3.40 0.64
C THR A 593 -39.52 4.09 2.00
N HIS A 594 -38.68 3.59 2.90
CA HIS A 594 -38.57 4.09 4.28
C HIS A 594 -37.42 5.08 4.49
N LYS A 595 -36.52 5.21 3.50
CA LYS A 595 -35.27 5.99 3.57
C LYS A 595 -34.32 5.55 4.70
N LEU A 596 -34.34 4.25 5.03
CA LEU A 596 -33.55 3.64 6.10
C LEU A 596 -32.40 2.78 5.55
N ARG A 597 -31.27 2.82 6.26
CA ARG A 597 -30.09 1.96 6.06
C ARG A 597 -30.16 0.82 7.07
N LEU A 598 -30.28 -0.40 6.57
CA LEU A 598 -30.61 -1.61 7.31
C LEU A 598 -29.44 -2.60 7.26
N SER A 599 -29.08 -3.15 8.43
CA SER A 599 -28.24 -4.33 8.51
C SER A 599 -29.00 -5.56 7.98
N ALA A 600 -28.30 -6.62 7.60
CA ALA A 600 -28.94 -7.87 7.14
C ALA A 600 -29.95 -8.39 8.17
N PHE A 601 -29.60 -8.32 9.46
CA PHE A 601 -30.48 -8.70 10.57
C PHE A 601 -31.73 -7.81 10.68
N ALA A 602 -31.56 -6.47 10.62
CA ALA A 602 -32.69 -5.54 10.69
C ALA A 602 -33.62 -5.68 9.47
N ALA A 603 -33.07 -5.91 8.28
CA ALA A 603 -33.85 -6.17 7.08
C ALA A 603 -34.66 -7.47 7.18
N GLN A 604 -34.03 -8.56 7.64
CA GLN A 604 -34.72 -9.85 7.81
C GLN A 604 -35.87 -9.74 8.82
N VAL A 605 -35.64 -9.18 10.01
CA VAL A 605 -36.66 -9.05 11.06
C VAL A 605 -37.87 -8.19 10.63
N LEU A 606 -37.67 -7.21 9.75
CA LEU A 606 -38.76 -6.43 9.16
C LEU A 606 -39.48 -7.19 8.03
N ALA A 607 -38.74 -7.96 7.23
CA ALA A 607 -39.31 -8.79 6.16
C ALA A 607 -40.17 -9.93 6.72
N ASP A 608 -39.71 -10.61 7.77
CA ASP A 608 -40.43 -11.69 8.47
C ASP A 608 -41.77 -11.20 9.08
N ARG A 609 -41.89 -9.88 9.32
CA ARG A 609 -43.10 -9.21 9.81
C ARG A 609 -43.98 -8.63 8.69
N GLY A 610 -43.52 -8.64 7.43
CA GLY A 610 -44.20 -8.00 6.31
C GLY A 610 -44.08 -6.47 6.25
N GLU A 611 -43.25 -5.86 7.11
CA GLU A 611 -43.07 -4.40 7.20
C GLU A 611 -42.22 -3.85 6.03
N ILE A 612 -41.36 -4.68 5.45
CA ILE A 612 -40.60 -4.35 4.23
C ILE A 612 -40.66 -5.47 3.20
N ASP A 613 -40.63 -5.07 1.93
CA ASP A 613 -40.47 -5.97 0.80
C ASP A 613 -38.99 -6.04 0.40
N VAL A 614 -38.37 -7.22 0.59
CA VAL A 614 -36.95 -7.47 0.28
C VAL A 614 -36.64 -7.20 -1.19
N SER A 615 -37.57 -7.45 -2.12
CA SER A 615 -37.36 -7.21 -3.56
C SER A 615 -37.24 -5.72 -3.92
N LYS A 616 -37.66 -4.83 -3.01
CA LYS A 616 -37.55 -3.37 -3.17
C LYS A 616 -36.33 -2.77 -2.46
N LEU A 617 -35.54 -3.57 -1.74
CA LEU A 617 -34.28 -3.12 -1.15
C LEU A 617 -33.20 -2.96 -2.23
N LYS A 618 -32.32 -1.99 -2.03
CA LYS A 618 -31.10 -1.80 -2.83
C LYS A 618 -29.89 -2.12 -1.97
N LEU A 619 -28.83 -2.68 -2.54
CA LEU A 619 -27.55 -2.80 -1.84
C LEU A 619 -27.12 -1.41 -1.35
N HIS A 620 -26.78 -1.30 -0.07
CA HIS A 620 -26.33 -0.02 0.49
C HIS A 620 -24.91 0.28 0.01
N ARG A 621 -24.67 1.51 -0.43
CA ARG A 621 -23.36 2.00 -0.89
C ARG A 621 -22.90 3.07 0.09
N SER A 622 -21.99 2.67 0.97
CA SER A 622 -21.51 3.47 2.10
C SER A 622 -20.49 4.55 1.67
N ARG A 623 -19.76 4.32 0.57
CA ARG A 623 -18.90 5.32 -0.09
C ARG A 623 -19.05 5.25 -1.61
N GLU A 624 -19.22 6.41 -2.24
CA GLU A 624 -19.15 6.56 -3.71
C GLU A 624 -17.83 7.21 -4.14
N TYR A 625 -17.45 6.97 -5.39
CA TYR A 625 -16.22 7.47 -6.00
C TYR A 625 -16.51 8.09 -7.36
N ASN A 626 -15.86 9.22 -7.67
CA ASN A 626 -15.99 9.89 -8.97
C ASN A 626 -14.61 10.04 -9.65
N PRO A 627 -14.01 8.94 -10.14
CA PRO A 627 -12.71 8.99 -10.81
C PRO A 627 -12.77 9.72 -12.17
N HIS A 628 -13.96 9.99 -12.70
CA HIS A 628 -14.16 10.76 -13.93
C HIS A 628 -14.09 12.27 -13.71
N ALA A 629 -14.08 12.74 -12.46
CA ALA A 629 -13.83 14.14 -12.13
C ALA A 629 -12.46 14.59 -12.69
N LEU A 630 -12.49 15.64 -13.51
CA LEU A 630 -11.28 16.28 -14.03
C LEU A 630 -10.60 17.10 -12.92
N PRO A 631 -9.27 17.34 -13.04
CA PRO A 631 -8.56 18.36 -12.27
C PRO A 631 -9.32 19.68 -12.15
N THR A 632 -9.60 20.09 -10.91
CA THR A 632 -10.26 21.36 -10.57
C THR A 632 -9.30 22.38 -9.96
N ASP A 633 -8.24 21.91 -9.31
CA ASP A 633 -7.19 22.72 -8.71
C ASP A 633 -5.99 22.95 -9.68
N PRO A 634 -5.11 23.93 -9.39
CA PRO A 634 -3.98 24.24 -10.27
C PRO A 634 -2.91 23.14 -10.37
N VAL A 635 -2.79 22.26 -9.37
CA VAL A 635 -1.67 21.32 -9.17
C VAL A 635 -1.97 19.97 -9.83
N THR A 636 -3.12 19.35 -9.56
CA THR A 636 -3.55 18.21 -10.38
C THR A 636 -3.79 18.67 -11.84
N GLY A 637 -4.10 19.96 -12.04
CA GLY A 637 -4.12 20.61 -13.35
C GLY A 637 -2.79 20.61 -14.11
N THR A 638 -1.62 20.58 -13.43
CA THR A 638 -0.32 20.48 -14.13
C THR A 638 -0.01 19.08 -14.67
N ALA A 639 -0.79 18.07 -14.30
CA ALA A 639 -0.66 16.73 -14.86
C ALA A 639 -0.89 16.74 -16.38
N LEU A 640 -1.88 17.51 -16.87
CA LEU A 640 -2.22 17.59 -18.30
C LEU A 640 -1.03 18.07 -19.18
N PRO A 641 -0.26 19.11 -18.80
CA PRO A 641 1.04 19.40 -19.40
C PRO A 641 2.07 18.26 -19.35
N MET A 642 2.28 17.63 -18.19
CA MET A 642 3.30 16.58 -18.01
C MET A 642 3.05 15.34 -18.88
N LEU A 643 1.78 15.00 -19.17
CA LEU A 643 1.43 13.93 -20.11
C LEU A 643 2.08 14.10 -21.51
N ARG A 644 2.37 15.35 -21.93
CA ARG A 644 3.05 15.61 -23.20
C ARG A 644 4.54 15.24 -23.17
N VAL A 645 5.18 15.31 -22.01
CA VAL A 645 6.58 14.85 -21.83
C VAL A 645 6.64 13.34 -21.99
N VAL A 646 5.77 12.62 -21.25
CA VAL A 646 5.68 11.16 -21.28
C VAL A 646 5.32 10.62 -22.66
N ASN A 647 4.33 11.23 -23.34
CA ASN A 647 3.94 10.78 -24.68
C ASN A 647 5.05 10.98 -25.73
N ASN A 648 5.83 12.08 -25.62
CA ASN A 648 6.98 12.33 -26.50
C ASN A 648 8.12 11.33 -26.25
N PHE A 649 8.40 10.98 -24.99
CA PHE A 649 9.37 9.94 -24.62
C PHE A 649 9.05 8.61 -25.31
N THR A 650 7.79 8.15 -25.25
CA THR A 650 7.38 6.92 -25.93
C THR A 650 7.42 6.99 -27.46
N HIS A 651 7.15 8.15 -28.08
CA HIS A 651 7.35 8.31 -29.53
C HIS A 651 8.83 8.25 -29.93
N GLY A 652 9.75 8.66 -29.05
CA GLY A 652 11.19 8.41 -29.21
C GLY A 652 11.51 6.91 -29.21
N PHE A 653 11.06 6.18 -28.18
CA PHE A 653 11.28 4.74 -28.05
C PHE A 653 10.73 3.92 -29.23
N VAL A 654 9.51 4.22 -29.69
CA VAL A 654 8.91 3.54 -30.86
C VAL A 654 9.69 3.84 -32.15
N LYS A 655 10.24 5.04 -32.32
CA LYS A 655 11.14 5.33 -33.44
C LYS A 655 12.45 4.56 -33.36
N ILE A 656 13.08 4.51 -32.17
CA ILE A 656 14.32 3.75 -31.95
C ILE A 656 14.12 2.28 -32.35
N ALA A 657 13.00 1.67 -31.93
CA ALA A 657 12.65 0.29 -32.30
C ALA A 657 12.39 0.05 -33.81
N SER A 658 12.21 1.12 -34.60
CA SER A 658 12.09 1.06 -36.07
C SER A 658 13.39 1.35 -36.82
N SER A 659 14.48 1.63 -36.11
CA SER A 659 15.80 1.97 -36.66
C SER A 659 16.88 0.98 -36.25
N ARG A 660 17.91 0.77 -37.09
CA ARG A 660 18.84 -0.37 -36.95
C ARG A 660 19.78 -0.23 -35.73
N PRO A 661 20.17 -1.35 -35.08
CA PRO A 661 20.85 -1.30 -33.77
C PRO A 661 22.37 -1.17 -33.86
N ASP A 662 22.97 -1.14 -35.05
CA ASP A 662 24.41 -1.38 -35.26
C ASP A 662 25.34 -0.21 -34.87
N LYS A 663 24.80 0.91 -34.37
CA LYS A 663 25.57 2.06 -33.84
C LYS A 663 24.91 2.68 -32.62
N GLY A 664 25.36 2.26 -31.43
CA GLY A 664 24.92 2.84 -30.16
C GLY A 664 25.51 4.23 -29.88
N ILE A 665 24.71 5.07 -29.22
CA ILE A 665 25.09 6.28 -28.47
C ILE A 665 23.92 6.57 -27.51
N LEU A 666 24.22 7.04 -26.29
CA LEU A 666 23.22 7.58 -25.37
C LEU A 666 22.54 8.81 -26.00
N GLN A 667 21.23 8.74 -26.25
CA GLN A 667 20.44 9.90 -26.69
C GLN A 667 19.49 10.35 -25.58
N MET A 668 19.76 11.54 -25.02
CA MET A 668 18.82 12.26 -24.16
C MET A 668 17.66 12.79 -25.02
N VAL A 669 16.43 12.76 -24.48
CA VAL A 669 15.22 13.17 -25.22
C VAL A 669 14.86 14.62 -24.85
N THR A 670 15.65 15.56 -25.36
CA THR A 670 15.52 16.99 -25.01
C THR A 670 14.31 17.66 -25.66
N ALA A 671 13.42 18.20 -24.83
CA ALA A 671 12.10 18.72 -25.20
C ALA A 671 12.12 20.12 -25.87
N THR A 672 12.75 20.25 -27.05
CA THR A 672 12.75 21.51 -27.82
C THR A 672 11.63 21.58 -28.86
N THR A 673 10.94 22.73 -28.93
CA THR A 673 9.81 22.92 -29.86
C THR A 673 10.25 23.44 -31.22
N GLY A 674 10.61 22.53 -32.14
CA GLY A 674 10.81 22.81 -33.56
C GLY A 674 9.60 22.43 -34.42
N GLY A 675 8.71 23.39 -34.71
CA GLY A 675 7.61 23.16 -35.64
C GLY A 675 8.09 23.20 -37.09
N LYS A 676 7.82 22.16 -37.89
CA LYS A 676 8.00 22.24 -39.34
C LYS A 676 6.85 23.03 -39.96
N HIS A 677 7.14 24.16 -40.60
CA HIS A 677 6.29 24.65 -41.67
C HIS A 677 6.23 23.59 -42.77
N LEU A 678 5.02 23.23 -43.20
CA LEU A 678 4.80 22.69 -44.54
C LEU A 678 4.86 23.88 -45.50
N SER A 679 5.85 23.89 -46.38
CA SER A 679 5.99 24.87 -47.47
C SER A 679 5.32 24.34 -48.73
N ASP A 680 4.54 25.16 -49.41
CA ASP A 680 3.92 24.81 -50.70
C ASP A 680 4.95 24.41 -51.76
N LYS A 681 4.93 23.12 -52.13
CA LYS A 681 5.46 22.46 -53.34
C LYS A 681 5.01 20.99 -53.24
N ASP A 682 4.25 20.43 -54.17
CA ASP A 682 4.36 20.58 -55.63
C ASP A 682 3.00 20.62 -56.35
N LYS A 683 3.00 21.22 -57.55
CA LYS A 683 1.96 21.09 -58.57
C LYS A 683 2.52 20.30 -59.75
N ALA A 684 1.65 19.56 -60.44
CA ALA A 684 1.91 18.71 -61.60
C ALA A 684 2.69 17.41 -61.28
N GLY A 685 2.16 16.30 -61.81
CA GLY A 685 2.52 14.92 -61.48
C GLY A 685 1.27 14.05 -61.58
#